data_AF-A0A212UFL6-F1
#
_entry.id   AF-A0A212UFL6-F1
#
_cell.length_a   1.000
_cell.length_b   1.000
_cell.length_c   1.000
_cell.angle_alpha   90.00
_cell.angle_beta   90.00
_cell.angle_gamma   90.00
#
_symmetry.space_group_name_H-M   'P 1'
#
loop_
_entity.id
_entity.type
_entity.pdbx_description
1 polymer ?
#
loop_
_entity_poly.entity_id
_entity_poly.type
_entity_poly.pdbx_seq_one_letter_code
_entity_poly.pdbx_strand_id
1 'polypeptide(L)'
;MGAPDSIKQLAPIASGLFCVILASPVVADMKSLDDSTLASISGQSGLSVELDLGLTADRLSFIDDGNGIHLEGFRIGSAFDPSGQAFHLIQIDIEEHASLNLDYLVEDRRIEFGDILLAGAPGVSMGGIFFDHSLEGYLTISQGSSVGGSGYTFDSAYTMTGGRLGYRTNGNEVFLDDITMNVEALGVTLDLVGDTLTLNAPRLTGDWEVGAIRYSNSPLNHGVSVDSGTGQPLPSYGSLSGSYDLSSSTRFTAGGRTGEGLRIDNETVIHSASFRYRDDGQALVLRDVTGAYRINDLRLDVAADWRNRSALALSLGSMDGQFSIGAIELGGNGKSIAQVNVSFLLEDQVFNGRNYTNAVYLQGCGHPDASPQGLRLGAEWSLRLADFSYTEDGNRVIFSGLQSWGQGAVTVNVTRDDVINGTKFFDGLRIGFEDISAGYRINGLRVGREDAPLQGGTELMLALGFYPAYEFELDGHMTLGAGGTSGEGITINSDVRIRDGRAAVIAVPYDQGNGEVPQKGLWITELDYDAHVSDMTVDVTEEGLAIIKGEAWSTMDIGNVRIGNKESGQSFGRFVVQKYETGISMTVAPGGAGNVCAGGMGDSPSTCAASGGVWETRGEEGLTVRLKQVFAKAAGEDRKNALIWETNRQTNGAGEAMNGTGMRLVLDDIHTSDGGDFDGDGVEDNSFGVRTDLAVDVYQTRVVKKADGPDAMGVVGYRGDEKIMDGSFAAGYRYVTNPTLQETENRPLGFAVEARSQLKELSINNIDLVHPVGGPQTAVYGVKMQNFDIKANLTATPIP
;
A
#
# COMPACT_ATOMS: atom_id res chain seq x y z
N MET A 1 -46.63 -64.64 -51.09
CA MET A 1 -47.62 -65.72 -51.29
C MET A 1 -47.96 -66.29 -49.92
N GLY A 2 -49.24 -66.25 -49.54
CA GLY A 2 -49.82 -67.06 -48.45
C GLY A 2 -49.73 -66.53 -47.02
N ALA A 3 -50.64 -65.62 -46.65
CA ALA A 3 -51.27 -65.59 -45.30
C ALA A 3 -52.38 -66.69 -45.27
N PRO A 4 -53.08 -67.06 -44.16
CA PRO A 4 -53.47 -66.23 -42.99
C PRO A 4 -53.47 -67.01 -41.63
N ASP A 5 -53.65 -66.37 -40.47
CA ASP A 5 -54.90 -66.21 -39.68
C ASP A 5 -54.40 -65.95 -38.23
N SER A 6 -55.01 -65.24 -37.28
CA SER A 6 -56.27 -64.53 -37.14
C SER A 6 -56.19 -63.65 -35.87
N ILE A 7 -56.59 -62.40 -36.01
CA ILE A 7 -57.33 -61.51 -35.09
C ILE A 7 -57.80 -62.12 -33.74
N LYS A 8 -57.46 -61.50 -32.57
CA LYS A 8 -58.35 -60.61 -31.77
C LYS A 8 -57.73 -60.18 -30.42
N GLN A 9 -57.85 -58.88 -30.15
CA GLN A 9 -57.65 -58.20 -28.87
C GLN A 9 -58.68 -58.65 -27.82
N LEU A 10 -58.27 -58.65 -26.54
CA LEU A 10 -59.03 -58.16 -25.38
C LEU A 10 -58.11 -58.12 -24.14
N ALA A 11 -57.81 -56.91 -23.65
CA ALA A 11 -57.33 -56.63 -22.29
C ALA A 11 -58.55 -56.57 -21.32
N PRO A 12 -58.43 -56.37 -19.99
CA PRO A 12 -57.25 -56.10 -19.17
C PRO A 12 -57.21 -56.83 -17.80
N ILE A 13 -56.22 -56.45 -16.98
CA ILE A 13 -56.17 -56.41 -15.50
C ILE A 13 -55.24 -57.44 -14.80
N ALA A 14 -54.26 -56.84 -14.13
CA ALA A 14 -53.50 -57.28 -12.95
C ALA A 14 -52.42 -58.37 -13.14
N SER A 15 -51.15 -57.96 -13.10
CA SER A 15 -50.14 -58.33 -12.07
C SER A 15 -48.70 -58.15 -12.58
N GLY A 16 -47.82 -57.61 -11.72
CA GLY A 16 -46.35 -57.53 -11.89
C GLY A 16 -45.89 -56.28 -12.63
N LEU A 17 -45.38 -55.21 -12.01
CA LEU A 17 -44.29 -55.05 -11.04
C LEU A 17 -42.93 -55.61 -11.52
N PHE A 18 -42.02 -54.66 -11.78
CA PHE A 18 -40.57 -54.70 -11.58
C PHE A 18 -39.67 -55.55 -12.50
N CYS A 19 -38.85 -54.87 -13.29
CA CYS A 19 -37.45 -55.23 -13.54
C CYS A 19 -36.70 -54.00 -14.09
N VAL A 20 -36.11 -53.21 -13.18
CA VAL A 20 -35.18 -52.12 -13.49
C VAL A 20 -34.04 -52.22 -12.47
N ILE A 21 -32.81 -52.21 -13.00
CA ILE A 21 -31.51 -51.96 -12.35
C ILE A 21 -30.93 -53.10 -11.47
N LEU A 22 -29.99 -53.84 -12.08
CA LEU A 22 -28.83 -54.42 -11.39
C LEU A 22 -27.80 -53.29 -11.18
N ALA A 23 -27.88 -52.62 -10.04
CA ALA A 23 -26.77 -51.90 -9.43
C ALA A 23 -26.73 -52.40 -7.99
N SER A 24 -25.70 -53.17 -7.64
CA SER A 24 -25.50 -53.64 -6.27
C SER A 24 -25.18 -52.42 -5.40
N PRO A 25 -25.97 -52.10 -4.36
CA PRO A 25 -25.47 -51.22 -3.32
C PRO A 25 -24.43 -52.02 -2.52
N VAL A 26 -23.20 -51.53 -2.46
CA VAL A 26 -22.29 -51.93 -1.37
C VAL A 26 -22.85 -51.27 -0.12
N VAL A 27 -23.77 -51.99 0.54
CA VAL A 27 -24.19 -51.67 1.89
C VAL A 27 -23.07 -52.19 2.79
N ALA A 28 -22.23 -51.29 3.28
CA ALA A 28 -21.43 -51.58 4.47
C ALA A 28 -22.42 -51.69 5.63
N ASP A 29 -22.83 -52.93 5.92
CA ASP A 29 -23.73 -53.23 7.02
C ASP A 29 -22.93 -53.06 8.33
N MET A 30 -23.11 -51.93 9.02
CA MET A 30 -22.57 -51.74 10.36
C MET A 30 -23.27 -52.70 11.31
N LYS A 31 -22.60 -53.81 11.62
CA LYS A 31 -23.09 -54.81 12.57
C LYS A 31 -23.05 -54.24 13.98
N SER A 32 -24.22 -54.05 14.60
CA SER A 32 -24.33 -53.73 16.02
C SER A 32 -23.62 -54.83 16.83
N LEU A 33 -22.60 -54.43 17.58
CA LEU A 33 -21.93 -55.28 18.56
C LEU A 33 -22.81 -55.35 19.83
N ASP A 34 -22.81 -56.51 20.50
CA ASP A 34 -23.49 -56.64 21.79
C ASP A 34 -22.72 -55.95 22.91
N ASP A 35 -23.42 -55.61 24.00
CA ASP A 35 -22.87 -54.88 25.16
C ASP A 35 -21.68 -55.60 25.82
N SER A 36 -21.59 -56.93 25.69
CA SER A 36 -20.48 -57.71 26.26
C SER A 36 -19.20 -57.61 25.43
N THR A 37 -19.35 -57.41 24.12
CA THR A 37 -18.25 -57.18 23.18
C THR A 37 -17.76 -55.73 23.30
N LEU A 38 -18.67 -54.76 23.42
CA LEU A 38 -18.36 -53.34 23.67
C LEU A 38 -17.68 -53.08 25.02
N ALA A 39 -18.04 -53.83 26.07
CA ALA A 39 -17.41 -53.73 27.39
C ALA A 39 -15.95 -54.25 27.43
N SER A 40 -15.52 -55.00 26.41
CA SER A 40 -14.14 -55.52 26.27
C SER A 40 -13.24 -54.65 25.37
N ILE A 41 -13.82 -53.67 24.68
CA ILE A 41 -13.08 -52.67 23.90
C ILE A 41 -12.62 -51.58 24.87
N SER A 42 -11.47 -51.77 25.51
CA SER A 42 -10.72 -50.65 26.10
C SER A 42 -9.90 -50.00 24.98
N GLY A 43 -10.54 -49.13 24.21
CA GLY A 43 -9.88 -48.39 23.13
C GLY A 43 -8.90 -47.35 23.69
N GLN A 44 -7.71 -47.79 24.10
CA GLN A 44 -6.51 -46.95 24.27
C GLN A 44 -5.62 -46.97 23.02
N SER A 45 -6.10 -47.52 21.90
CA SER A 45 -5.35 -47.60 20.64
C SER A 45 -5.96 -46.63 19.65
N GLY A 46 -5.17 -45.66 19.20
CA GLY A 46 -5.55 -44.64 18.24
C GLY A 46 -6.15 -45.18 16.95
N LEU A 47 -7.04 -44.39 16.35
CA LEU A 47 -7.63 -44.64 15.04
C LEU A 47 -6.81 -43.90 13.99
N SER A 48 -6.19 -44.62 13.05
CA SER A 48 -5.58 -44.00 11.87
C SER A 48 -6.54 -44.04 10.69
N VAL A 49 -6.72 -42.88 10.04
CA VAL A 49 -7.54 -42.71 8.84
C VAL A 49 -6.62 -42.28 7.70
N GLU A 50 -6.57 -43.09 6.65
CA GLU A 50 -5.83 -42.81 5.41
C GLU A 50 -6.83 -42.58 4.28
N LEU A 51 -6.71 -41.46 3.57
CA LEU A 51 -7.65 -41.01 2.53
C LEU A 51 -6.89 -40.47 1.31
N ASP A 52 -7.27 -40.93 0.13
CA ASP A 52 -7.00 -40.25 -1.13
C ASP A 52 -8.20 -39.36 -1.49
N LEU A 53 -8.06 -38.05 -1.28
CA LEU A 53 -9.13 -37.08 -1.43
C LEU A 53 -9.18 -36.51 -2.85
N GLY A 54 -10.28 -36.80 -3.55
CA GLY A 54 -10.68 -36.11 -4.78
C GLY A 54 -12.13 -35.69 -4.69
N LEU A 55 -12.40 -34.39 -4.73
CA LEU A 55 -13.75 -33.84 -4.64
C LEU A 55 -13.92 -32.74 -5.68
N THR A 56 -15.03 -32.77 -6.41
CA THR A 56 -15.39 -31.73 -7.37
C THR A 56 -16.86 -31.36 -7.18
N ALA A 57 -17.18 -30.08 -7.24
CA ALA A 57 -18.55 -29.59 -7.34
C ALA A 57 -18.63 -28.47 -8.36
N ASP A 58 -19.65 -28.52 -9.24
CA ASP A 58 -19.83 -27.49 -10.26
C ASP A 58 -20.08 -26.11 -9.63
N ARG A 59 -20.82 -26.08 -8.51
CA ARG A 59 -21.16 -24.84 -7.79
C ARG A 59 -21.41 -25.07 -6.30
N LEU A 60 -20.82 -24.23 -5.47
CA LEU A 60 -21.21 -24.00 -4.07
C LEU A 60 -21.90 -22.64 -3.98
N SER A 61 -22.98 -22.50 -3.23
CA SER A 61 -23.74 -21.25 -3.13
C SER A 61 -24.05 -20.89 -1.68
N PHE A 62 -23.77 -19.65 -1.31
CA PHE A 62 -24.23 -19.05 -0.06
C PHE A 62 -25.27 -17.98 -0.42
N ILE A 63 -26.41 -18.00 0.26
CA ILE A 63 -27.55 -17.12 -0.01
C ILE A 63 -27.91 -16.42 1.29
N ASP A 64 -28.01 -15.10 1.23
CA ASP A 64 -28.37 -14.20 2.33
C ASP A 64 -29.29 -13.10 1.78
N ASP A 65 -30.35 -12.77 2.50
CA ASP A 65 -31.35 -11.75 2.12
C ASP A 65 -31.86 -11.85 0.65
N GLY A 66 -31.93 -13.07 0.10
CA GLY A 66 -32.36 -13.34 -1.28
C GLY A 66 -31.32 -13.06 -2.36
N ASN A 67 -30.13 -12.60 -1.98
CA ASN A 67 -28.94 -12.49 -2.83
C ASN A 67 -27.95 -13.59 -2.47
N GLY A 68 -26.99 -13.88 -3.34
CA GLY A 68 -26.03 -14.95 -3.04
C GLY A 68 -24.69 -14.79 -3.74
N ILE A 69 -23.72 -15.52 -3.22
CA ILE A 69 -22.40 -15.73 -3.84
C ILE A 69 -22.31 -17.17 -4.32
N HIS A 70 -21.80 -17.34 -5.53
CA HIS A 70 -21.63 -18.63 -6.20
C HIS A 70 -20.15 -18.86 -6.43
N LEU A 71 -19.62 -19.93 -5.86
CA LEU A 71 -18.27 -20.42 -6.12
C LEU A 71 -18.39 -21.54 -7.15
N GLU A 72 -17.84 -21.37 -8.33
CA GLU A 72 -17.93 -22.33 -9.43
C GLU A 72 -16.62 -23.06 -9.68
N GLY A 73 -16.73 -24.28 -10.20
CA GLY A 73 -15.57 -25.13 -10.48
C GLY A 73 -14.78 -25.45 -9.22
N PHE A 74 -15.47 -25.81 -8.13
CA PHE A 74 -14.83 -26.20 -6.88
C PHE A 74 -14.12 -27.54 -7.06
N ARG A 75 -12.83 -27.59 -6.72
CA ARG A 75 -12.05 -28.84 -6.71
C ARG A 75 -11.16 -28.91 -5.47
N ILE A 76 -11.11 -30.10 -4.89
CA ILE A 76 -10.05 -30.55 -3.98
C ILE A 76 -9.40 -31.78 -4.61
N GLY A 77 -8.09 -31.77 -4.78
CA GLY A 77 -7.35 -32.89 -5.37
C GLY A 77 -5.85 -32.63 -5.39
N SER A 78 -5.13 -33.37 -6.24
CA SER A 78 -3.68 -33.18 -6.40
C SER A 78 -3.36 -31.78 -6.97
N ALA A 79 -2.33 -31.13 -6.43
CA ALA A 79 -1.79 -29.88 -6.96
C ALA A 79 -0.87 -30.12 -8.16
N PHE A 80 -0.16 -31.25 -8.19
CA PHE A 80 0.72 -31.65 -9.28
C PHE A 80 -0.01 -32.27 -10.47
N ASP A 81 -0.97 -33.18 -10.23
CA ASP A 81 -1.81 -33.83 -11.24
C ASP A 81 -3.24 -33.28 -11.18
N PRO A 82 -3.71 -32.52 -12.19
CA PRO A 82 -5.07 -31.99 -12.23
C PRO A 82 -6.18 -33.05 -12.15
N SER A 83 -5.88 -34.31 -12.47
CA SER A 83 -6.79 -35.45 -12.37
C SER A 83 -6.56 -36.34 -11.14
N GLY A 84 -5.50 -36.06 -10.36
CA GLY A 84 -5.09 -36.83 -9.20
C GLY A 84 -5.83 -36.47 -7.93
N GLN A 85 -5.61 -37.28 -6.89
CA GLN A 85 -6.16 -37.11 -5.54
C GLN A 85 -5.06 -36.61 -4.59
N ALA A 86 -5.43 -35.88 -3.55
CA ALA A 86 -4.52 -35.45 -2.49
C ALA A 86 -4.45 -36.51 -1.39
N PHE A 87 -3.27 -36.77 -0.83
CA PHE A 87 -3.11 -37.76 0.24
C PHE A 87 -3.35 -37.13 1.62
N HIS A 88 -4.04 -37.85 2.48
CA HIS A 88 -4.32 -37.47 3.86
C HIS A 88 -4.14 -38.66 4.80
N LEU A 89 -3.35 -38.48 5.85
CA LEU A 89 -3.24 -39.39 6.99
C LEU A 89 -3.62 -38.60 8.25
N ILE A 90 -4.60 -39.08 9.00
CA ILE A 90 -5.01 -38.49 10.29
C ILE A 90 -4.98 -39.59 11.35
N GLN A 91 -4.16 -39.42 12.38
CA GLN A 91 -4.16 -40.27 13.57
C GLN A 91 -4.98 -39.58 14.66
N ILE A 92 -5.93 -40.33 15.21
CA ILE A 92 -6.93 -39.84 16.16
C ILE A 92 -6.72 -40.59 17.47
N ASP A 93 -6.34 -39.85 18.50
CA ASP A 93 -6.10 -40.38 19.84
C ASP A 93 -6.97 -39.67 20.88
N ILE A 94 -7.37 -40.40 21.92
CA ILE A 94 -8.06 -39.85 23.09
C ILE A 94 -7.17 -40.06 24.30
N GLU A 95 -6.76 -38.97 24.93
CA GLU A 95 -5.83 -38.99 26.06
C GLU A 95 -6.54 -39.30 27.40
N GLU A 96 -5.76 -39.55 28.46
CA GLU A 96 -6.26 -39.87 29.80
C GLU A 96 -7.16 -38.77 30.41
N HIS A 97 -6.98 -37.52 29.96
CA HIS A 97 -7.76 -36.36 30.38
C HIS A 97 -8.96 -36.06 29.44
N ALA A 98 -9.31 -37.00 28.55
CA ALA A 98 -10.35 -36.86 27.53
C ALA A 98 -10.12 -35.74 26.51
N SER A 99 -8.87 -35.30 26.32
CA SER A 99 -8.43 -34.53 25.15
C SER A 99 -8.48 -35.42 23.91
N LEU A 100 -8.89 -34.84 22.79
CA LEU A 100 -8.81 -35.42 21.45
C LEU A 100 -7.55 -34.88 20.77
N ASN A 101 -6.58 -35.73 20.48
CA ASN A 101 -5.41 -35.38 19.69
C ASN A 101 -5.60 -35.84 18.24
N LEU A 102 -5.27 -34.98 17.30
CA LEU A 102 -5.31 -35.21 15.86
C LEU A 102 -3.94 -34.91 15.26
N ASP A 103 -3.13 -35.94 15.03
CA ASP A 103 -1.91 -35.80 14.23
C ASP A 103 -2.27 -35.97 12.75
N TYR A 104 -1.84 -35.04 11.90
CA TYR A 104 -2.18 -35.07 10.48
C TYR A 104 -0.97 -34.87 9.57
N LEU A 105 -1.01 -35.56 8.45
CA LEU A 105 -0.16 -35.36 7.29
C LEU A 105 -1.06 -35.22 6.06
N VAL A 106 -0.92 -34.11 5.36
CA VAL A 106 -1.59 -33.81 4.09
C VAL A 106 -0.51 -33.56 3.05
N GLU A 107 -0.60 -34.23 1.90
CA GLU A 107 0.38 -34.08 0.83
C GLU A 107 -0.30 -33.73 -0.49
N ASP A 108 0.32 -32.80 -1.22
CA ASP A 108 -0.04 -32.45 -2.60
C ASP A 108 -1.50 -32.00 -2.75
N ARG A 109 -2.02 -31.19 -1.81
CA ARG A 109 -3.42 -30.75 -1.86
C ARG A 109 -3.57 -29.41 -2.55
N ARG A 110 -4.34 -29.35 -3.64
CA ARG A 110 -4.95 -28.12 -4.19
C ARG A 110 -6.40 -28.01 -3.77
N ILE A 111 -6.78 -26.83 -3.27
CA ILE A 111 -8.17 -26.38 -3.15
C ILE A 111 -8.35 -25.22 -4.12
N GLU A 112 -9.31 -25.31 -5.04
CA GLU A 112 -9.53 -24.26 -6.04
C GLU A 112 -11.01 -23.95 -6.29
N PHE A 113 -11.25 -22.69 -6.63
CA PHE A 113 -12.50 -22.20 -7.21
C PHE A 113 -12.13 -21.56 -8.55
N GLY A 114 -12.70 -22.09 -9.64
CA GLY A 114 -12.45 -21.56 -10.98
C GLY A 114 -13.06 -20.18 -11.19
N ASP A 115 -14.17 -19.90 -10.52
CA ASP A 115 -14.86 -18.62 -10.61
C ASP A 115 -15.65 -18.28 -9.32
N ILE A 116 -15.85 -16.99 -9.07
CA ILE A 116 -16.63 -16.44 -7.96
C ILE A 116 -17.59 -15.38 -8.54
N LEU A 117 -18.89 -15.61 -8.41
CA LEU A 117 -19.94 -14.76 -8.97
C LEU A 117 -20.93 -14.32 -7.90
N LEU A 118 -21.56 -13.16 -8.11
CA LEU A 118 -22.70 -12.71 -7.33
C LEU A 118 -23.99 -12.99 -8.08
N ALA A 119 -25.02 -13.49 -7.38
CA ALA A 119 -26.33 -13.83 -7.94
C ALA A 119 -26.99 -12.65 -8.67
N GLY A 120 -26.80 -11.44 -8.16
CA GLY A 120 -27.30 -10.20 -8.75
C GLY A 120 -26.50 -9.69 -9.98
N ALA A 121 -25.38 -10.34 -10.30
CA ALA A 121 -24.48 -9.95 -11.39
C ALA A 121 -23.90 -11.17 -12.14
N PRO A 122 -24.73 -12.07 -12.71
CA PRO A 122 -24.27 -13.36 -13.24
C PRO A 122 -23.42 -13.27 -14.52
N GLY A 123 -23.29 -12.09 -15.13
CA GLY A 123 -22.49 -11.86 -16.33
C GLY A 123 -21.05 -11.43 -16.06
N VAL A 124 -20.68 -11.26 -14.79
CA VAL A 124 -19.34 -10.81 -14.38
C VAL A 124 -18.84 -11.63 -13.21
N SER A 125 -17.53 -11.76 -13.13
CA SER A 125 -16.83 -12.70 -12.27
C SER A 125 -15.71 -11.99 -11.51
N MET A 126 -15.45 -12.41 -10.28
CA MET A 126 -14.31 -11.93 -9.47
C MET A 126 -13.00 -12.63 -9.84
N GLY A 127 -13.00 -13.63 -10.73
CA GLY A 127 -11.86 -14.49 -11.02
C GLY A 127 -11.82 -15.76 -10.16
N GLY A 128 -10.79 -16.57 -10.39
CA GLY A 128 -10.54 -17.82 -9.68
C GLY A 128 -9.42 -17.70 -8.65
N ILE A 129 -9.44 -18.57 -7.65
CA ILE A 129 -8.43 -18.68 -6.59
C ILE A 129 -8.05 -20.15 -6.42
N PHE A 130 -6.77 -20.43 -6.21
CA PHE A 130 -6.30 -21.75 -5.83
C PHE A 130 -5.30 -21.67 -4.67
N PHE A 131 -5.28 -22.72 -3.85
CA PHE A 131 -4.38 -22.88 -2.73
C PHE A 131 -3.79 -24.29 -2.70
N ASP A 132 -2.49 -24.38 -2.95
CA ASP A 132 -1.69 -25.60 -2.89
C ASP A 132 -0.99 -25.67 -1.54
N HIS A 133 -0.90 -26.85 -0.94
CA HIS A 133 -0.08 -27.06 0.25
C HIS A 133 0.11 -28.55 0.57
N SER A 134 1.25 -28.84 1.20
CA SER A 134 1.44 -30.02 2.06
C SER A 134 1.56 -29.54 3.50
N LEU A 135 0.94 -30.25 4.44
CA LEU A 135 0.79 -29.84 5.83
C LEU A 135 1.05 -31.02 6.76
N GLU A 136 1.94 -30.86 7.73
CA GLU A 136 2.19 -31.84 8.79
C GLU A 136 2.09 -31.14 10.15
N GLY A 137 1.38 -31.75 11.11
CA GLY A 137 1.21 -31.14 12.42
C GLY A 137 0.22 -31.87 13.30
N TYR A 138 -0.18 -31.20 14.37
CA TYR A 138 -1.18 -31.70 15.30
C TYR A 138 -2.24 -30.66 15.67
N LEU A 139 -3.36 -31.15 16.17
CA LEU A 139 -4.43 -30.39 16.79
C LEU A 139 -4.95 -31.15 18.01
N THR A 140 -4.74 -30.60 19.20
CA THR A 140 -5.30 -31.11 20.44
C THR A 140 -6.52 -30.30 20.84
N ILE A 141 -7.63 -30.96 21.08
CA ILE A 141 -8.89 -30.35 21.54
C ILE A 141 -9.19 -30.87 22.94
N SER A 142 -9.28 -29.98 23.91
CA SER A 142 -9.61 -30.32 25.30
C SER A 142 -10.85 -29.58 25.77
N GLN A 143 -11.58 -30.19 26.71
CA GLN A 143 -12.68 -29.52 27.38
C GLN A 143 -12.13 -28.53 28.41
N GLY A 144 -12.59 -27.28 28.35
CA GLY A 144 -12.12 -26.23 29.23
C GLY A 144 -12.28 -24.87 28.56
N SER A 145 -12.55 -23.84 29.36
CA SER A 145 -12.70 -22.46 28.87
C SER A 145 -11.89 -21.51 29.73
N SER A 146 -11.58 -20.33 29.20
CA SER A 146 -11.00 -19.22 29.96
C SER A 146 -11.96 -18.60 30.99
N VAL A 147 -13.28 -18.81 30.84
CA VAL A 147 -14.35 -18.12 31.58
C VAL A 147 -15.19 -19.01 32.51
N GLY A 148 -14.82 -20.28 32.71
CA GLY A 148 -15.46 -21.21 33.66
C GLY A 148 -16.72 -21.95 33.18
N GLY A 149 -16.90 -22.16 31.87
CA GLY A 149 -18.03 -22.88 31.25
C GLY A 149 -17.65 -24.02 30.28
N SER A 150 -18.61 -24.46 29.45
CA SER A 150 -18.54 -25.59 28.48
C SER A 150 -17.73 -25.31 27.20
N GLY A 151 -16.71 -24.46 27.27
CA GLY A 151 -15.88 -24.09 26.12
C GLY A 151 -14.89 -25.19 25.71
N TYR A 152 -14.18 -24.92 24.60
CA TYR A 152 -13.11 -25.77 24.09
C TYR A 152 -11.79 -25.01 24.09
N THR A 153 -10.71 -25.70 24.46
CA THR A 153 -9.34 -25.23 24.27
C THR A 153 -8.70 -26.02 23.14
N PHE A 154 -7.99 -25.32 22.26
CA PHE A 154 -7.27 -25.85 21.12
C PHE A 154 -5.78 -25.53 21.27
N ASP A 155 -4.95 -26.55 21.09
CA ASP A 155 -3.52 -26.42 20.87
C ASP A 155 -3.24 -26.91 19.46
N SER A 156 -2.59 -26.11 18.63
CA SER A 156 -2.21 -26.50 17.28
C SER A 156 -0.78 -26.07 16.98
N ALA A 157 -0.02 -26.98 16.37
CA ALA A 157 1.21 -26.61 15.71
C ALA A 157 1.33 -27.38 14.39
N TYR A 158 1.83 -26.71 13.36
CA TYR A 158 2.03 -27.32 12.04
C TYR A 158 3.14 -26.66 11.24
N THR A 159 3.66 -27.43 10.29
CA THR A 159 4.52 -26.98 9.22
C THR A 159 3.82 -27.17 7.89
N MET A 160 3.76 -26.10 7.09
CA MET A 160 3.30 -26.11 5.72
C MET A 160 4.52 -25.98 4.79
N THR A 161 4.56 -26.76 3.70
CA THR A 161 5.63 -26.69 2.70
C THR A 161 5.08 -26.74 1.27
N GLY A 162 5.86 -26.23 0.31
CA GLY A 162 5.55 -26.26 -1.11
C GLY A 162 4.23 -25.57 -1.46
N GLY A 163 3.77 -24.64 -0.61
CA GLY A 163 2.46 -24.02 -0.76
C GLY A 163 2.43 -23.06 -1.94
N ARG A 164 1.24 -22.85 -2.51
CA ARG A 164 1.00 -21.79 -3.50
C ARG A 164 -0.35 -21.15 -3.26
N LEU A 165 -0.45 -19.84 -3.37
CA LEU A 165 -1.72 -19.12 -3.30
C LEU A 165 -1.83 -18.21 -4.53
N GLY A 166 -2.77 -18.50 -5.41
CA GLY A 166 -2.89 -17.79 -6.67
C GLY A 166 -4.24 -17.16 -6.93
N TYR A 167 -4.20 -16.02 -7.61
CA TYR A 167 -5.36 -15.32 -8.15
C TYR A 167 -5.29 -15.30 -9.67
N ARG A 168 -6.38 -15.70 -10.32
CA ARG A 168 -6.45 -15.90 -11.76
C ARG A 168 -7.62 -15.15 -12.39
N THR A 169 -7.34 -14.43 -13.47
CA THR A 169 -8.36 -13.75 -14.27
C THR A 169 -8.04 -13.88 -15.75
N ASN A 170 -9.04 -14.23 -16.56
CA ASN A 170 -8.96 -14.25 -18.02
C ASN A 170 -7.79 -15.10 -18.55
N GLY A 171 -7.44 -16.16 -17.83
CA GLY A 171 -6.33 -17.07 -18.18
C GLY A 171 -4.93 -16.61 -17.76
N ASN A 172 -4.80 -15.44 -17.12
CA ASN A 172 -3.55 -14.96 -16.54
C ASN A 172 -3.60 -15.10 -15.01
N GLU A 173 -2.45 -15.28 -14.36
CA GLU A 173 -2.38 -15.46 -12.91
C GLU A 173 -1.18 -14.77 -12.26
N VAL A 174 -1.37 -14.34 -11.01
CA VAL A 174 -0.31 -13.97 -10.08
C VAL A 174 -0.46 -14.86 -8.86
N PHE A 175 0.64 -15.40 -8.35
CA PHE A 175 0.60 -16.32 -7.22
C PHE A 175 1.85 -16.25 -6.35
N LEU A 176 1.67 -16.49 -5.06
CA LEU A 176 2.76 -16.78 -4.13
C LEU A 176 3.21 -18.21 -4.38
N ASP A 177 4.51 -18.42 -4.55
CA ASP A 177 5.12 -19.71 -4.90
C ASP A 177 6.10 -20.15 -3.82
N ASP A 178 6.16 -21.46 -3.61
CA ASP A 178 7.01 -22.10 -2.60
C ASP A 178 6.80 -21.53 -1.19
N ILE A 179 5.54 -21.45 -0.77
CA ILE A 179 5.18 -20.99 0.57
C ILE A 179 5.57 -22.06 1.59
N THR A 180 6.40 -21.67 2.55
CA THR A 180 6.72 -22.46 3.75
C THR A 180 6.24 -21.69 4.99
N MET A 181 5.61 -22.37 5.93
CA MET A 181 5.14 -21.75 7.19
C MET A 181 5.32 -22.71 8.37
N ASN A 182 5.74 -22.18 9.50
CA ASN A 182 5.67 -22.86 10.80
C ASN A 182 4.77 -22.05 11.71
N VAL A 183 3.77 -22.68 12.31
CA VAL A 183 2.79 -22.01 13.16
C VAL A 183 2.61 -22.79 14.45
N GLU A 184 2.54 -22.08 15.57
CA GLU A 184 2.19 -22.60 16.89
C GLU A 184 1.13 -21.68 17.52
N ALA A 185 -0.02 -22.25 17.86
CA ALA A 185 -1.15 -21.59 18.50
C ALA A 185 -1.55 -22.41 19.73
N LEU A 186 -1.16 -21.96 20.92
CA LEU A 186 -1.38 -22.69 22.16
C LEU A 186 -2.39 -21.97 23.05
N GLY A 187 -3.23 -22.75 23.73
CA GLY A 187 -4.24 -22.28 24.67
C GLY A 187 -5.34 -21.46 24.01
N VAL A 188 -5.60 -21.66 22.72
CA VAL A 188 -6.68 -20.96 22.02
C VAL A 188 -8.01 -21.44 22.61
N THR A 189 -8.90 -20.54 23.03
CA THR A 189 -10.23 -20.93 23.55
C THR A 189 -11.35 -20.48 22.63
N LEU A 190 -12.38 -21.32 22.50
CA LEU A 190 -13.64 -20.97 21.85
C LEU A 190 -14.78 -21.09 22.87
N ASP A 191 -15.31 -19.94 23.26
CA ASP A 191 -16.22 -19.79 24.39
C ASP A 191 -17.52 -19.11 23.94
N LEU A 192 -18.67 -19.61 24.41
CA LEU A 192 -19.96 -18.93 24.25
C LEU A 192 -20.24 -18.09 25.50
N VAL A 193 -20.24 -16.76 25.35
CA VAL A 193 -20.49 -15.79 26.43
C VAL A 193 -21.77 -15.02 26.11
N GLY A 194 -22.87 -15.40 26.76
CA GLY A 194 -24.19 -14.86 26.40
C GLY A 194 -24.62 -15.31 25.00
N ASP A 195 -24.78 -14.37 24.09
CA ASP A 195 -25.08 -14.57 22.66
C ASP A 195 -23.84 -14.43 21.74
N THR A 196 -22.66 -14.26 22.33
CA THR A 196 -21.41 -13.98 21.61
C THR A 196 -20.49 -15.19 21.61
N LEU A 197 -20.05 -15.62 20.42
CA LEU A 197 -18.98 -16.61 20.28
C LEU A 197 -17.64 -15.89 20.37
N THR A 198 -16.81 -16.25 21.33
CA THR A 198 -15.52 -15.61 21.60
C THR A 198 -14.38 -16.59 21.32
N LEU A 199 -13.49 -16.21 20.41
CA LEU A 199 -12.24 -16.90 20.11
C LEU A 199 -11.08 -16.11 20.73
N ASN A 200 -10.41 -16.68 21.73
CA ASN A 200 -9.24 -16.06 22.36
C ASN A 200 -7.99 -16.86 21.99
N ALA A 201 -7.01 -16.20 21.38
CA ALA A 201 -5.69 -16.75 21.10
C ALA A 201 -4.67 -16.02 22.00
N PRO A 202 -4.31 -16.58 23.17
CA PRO A 202 -3.44 -15.90 24.13
C PRO A 202 -2.00 -15.78 23.62
N ARG A 203 -1.59 -16.68 22.72
CA ARG A 203 -0.31 -16.61 22.02
C ARG A 203 -0.38 -17.37 20.71
N LEU A 204 -0.01 -16.70 19.63
CA LEU A 204 0.14 -17.24 18.28
C LEU A 204 1.52 -16.84 17.79
N THR A 205 2.38 -17.82 17.52
CA THR A 205 3.73 -17.60 17.00
C THR A 205 3.94 -18.31 15.69
N GLY A 206 4.77 -17.77 14.83
CA GLY A 206 5.15 -18.44 13.60
C GLY A 206 6.16 -17.70 12.76
N ASP A 207 6.65 -18.40 11.75
CA ASP A 207 7.49 -17.89 10.67
C ASP A 207 6.96 -18.36 9.34
N TRP A 208 7.23 -17.58 8.30
CA TRP A 208 6.77 -17.85 6.95
C TRP A 208 7.74 -17.33 5.91
N GLU A 209 7.79 -18.00 4.78
CA GLU A 209 8.58 -17.64 3.60
C GLU A 209 7.74 -17.91 2.35
N VAL A 210 7.82 -16.99 1.38
CA VAL A 210 7.36 -17.14 0.00
C VAL A 210 8.60 -17.10 -0.86
N GLY A 211 8.96 -18.22 -1.48
CA GLY A 211 10.18 -18.32 -2.29
C GLY A 211 10.19 -17.38 -3.50
N ALA A 212 9.03 -17.15 -4.13
CA ALA A 212 8.86 -16.16 -5.18
C ALA A 212 7.39 -15.71 -5.32
N ILE A 213 7.16 -14.47 -5.74
CA ILE A 213 5.85 -14.03 -6.22
C ILE A 213 5.88 -14.11 -7.74
N ARG A 214 5.06 -14.96 -8.33
CA ARG A 214 5.14 -15.31 -9.76
C ARG A 214 4.03 -14.65 -10.56
N TYR A 215 4.31 -14.43 -11.84
CA TYR A 215 3.32 -13.98 -12.83
C TYR A 215 3.29 -14.91 -14.04
N SER A 216 2.10 -15.16 -14.59
CA SER A 216 1.94 -15.78 -15.90
C SER A 216 0.82 -15.17 -16.73
N ASN A 217 1.11 -14.93 -18.01
CA ASN A 217 0.14 -14.57 -19.05
C ASN A 217 -0.26 -15.74 -19.97
N SER A 218 0.17 -16.96 -19.64
CA SER A 218 -0.12 -18.15 -20.43
C SER A 218 -1.20 -18.97 -19.73
N PRO A 219 -2.36 -19.22 -20.38
CA PRO A 219 -3.40 -20.06 -19.80
C PRO A 219 -2.97 -21.50 -19.50
N LEU A 220 -1.88 -21.97 -20.13
CA LEU A 220 -1.30 -23.30 -19.92
C LEU A 220 -0.50 -23.40 -18.61
N ASN A 221 -0.06 -22.26 -18.08
CA ASN A 221 0.60 -22.20 -16.79
C ASN A 221 -0.50 -21.96 -15.74
N HIS A 222 -0.82 -23.00 -14.98
CA HIS A 222 -1.83 -22.92 -13.92
C HIS A 222 -1.32 -23.48 -12.60
N GLY A 223 -0.87 -22.57 -11.73
CA GLY A 223 -0.24 -22.89 -10.45
C GLY A 223 1.03 -23.70 -10.61
N VAL A 224 1.86 -23.34 -11.60
CA VAL A 224 3.15 -23.98 -11.91
C VAL A 224 4.27 -22.95 -11.90
N SER A 225 5.43 -23.30 -11.35
CA SER A 225 6.56 -22.36 -11.20
C SER A 225 7.37 -22.14 -12.49
N VAL A 226 7.19 -23.00 -13.49
CA VAL A 226 7.93 -22.96 -14.76
C VAL A 226 7.00 -22.79 -15.94
N ASP A 227 7.45 -22.04 -16.93
CA ASP A 227 6.70 -21.84 -18.17
C ASP A 227 6.63 -23.13 -18.98
N SER A 228 5.42 -23.55 -19.33
CA SER A 228 5.15 -24.79 -20.08
C SER A 228 5.73 -24.81 -21.50
N GLY A 229 5.99 -23.64 -22.10
CA GLY A 229 6.54 -23.53 -23.46
C GLY A 229 8.07 -23.58 -23.49
N THR A 230 8.73 -22.93 -22.54
CA THR A 230 10.19 -22.72 -22.52
C THR A 230 10.92 -23.56 -21.47
N GLY A 231 10.22 -24.05 -20.44
CA GLY A 231 10.79 -24.74 -19.29
C GLY A 231 11.62 -23.84 -18.35
N GLN A 232 11.60 -22.52 -18.56
CA GLN A 232 12.27 -21.57 -17.67
C GLN A 232 11.37 -21.21 -16.48
N PRO A 233 11.95 -20.79 -15.33
CA PRO A 233 11.16 -20.22 -14.24
C PRO A 233 10.31 -19.04 -14.73
N LEU A 234 9.08 -18.93 -14.23
CA LEU A 234 8.24 -17.77 -14.52
C LEU A 234 8.84 -16.49 -13.92
N PRO A 235 8.58 -15.30 -14.50
CA PRO A 235 8.98 -14.02 -13.94
C PRO A 235 8.54 -13.85 -12.49
N SER A 236 9.38 -13.18 -11.69
CA SER A 236 9.22 -13.02 -10.24
C SER A 236 9.20 -11.55 -9.83
N TYR A 237 8.33 -11.19 -8.88
CA TYR A 237 8.38 -9.88 -8.21
C TYR A 237 9.38 -9.85 -7.05
N GLY A 238 10.13 -10.93 -6.82
CA GLY A 238 10.97 -11.14 -5.64
C GLY A 238 10.32 -12.09 -4.62
N SER A 239 10.90 -12.15 -3.43
CA SER A 239 10.50 -13.08 -2.36
C SER A 239 10.14 -12.36 -1.07
N LEU A 240 9.39 -13.03 -0.20
CA LEU A 240 8.91 -12.47 1.07
C LEU A 240 9.19 -13.44 2.22
N SER A 241 9.49 -12.91 3.41
CA SER A 241 9.57 -13.74 4.61
C SER A 241 9.30 -12.91 5.85
N GLY A 242 8.92 -13.56 6.95
CA GLY A 242 8.65 -12.89 8.20
C GLY A 242 8.45 -13.84 9.36
N SER A 243 8.30 -13.25 10.54
CA SER A 243 7.96 -13.95 11.77
C SER A 243 7.02 -13.11 12.62
N TYR A 244 6.27 -13.74 13.52
CA TYR A 244 5.35 -13.05 14.42
C TYR A 244 5.20 -13.77 15.77
N ASP A 245 4.91 -12.98 16.81
CA ASP A 245 4.37 -13.38 18.11
C ASP A 245 3.25 -12.38 18.46
N LEU A 246 2.01 -12.88 18.52
CA LEU A 246 0.81 -12.06 18.72
C LEU A 246 -0.18 -12.72 19.68
N SER A 247 -1.04 -11.90 20.26
CA SER A 247 -2.23 -12.35 20.98
C SER A 247 -3.48 -11.66 20.42
N SER A 248 -4.62 -12.36 20.43
CA SER A 248 -5.85 -11.84 19.85
C SER A 248 -7.11 -12.33 20.59
N SER A 249 -8.14 -11.48 20.63
CA SER A 249 -9.48 -11.82 21.10
C SER A 249 -10.48 -11.39 20.04
N THR A 250 -11.25 -12.34 19.52
CA THR A 250 -12.27 -12.10 18.49
C THR A 250 -13.64 -12.51 19.00
N ARG A 251 -14.63 -11.66 18.79
CA ARG A 251 -16.03 -11.89 19.16
C ARG A 251 -16.89 -11.88 17.91
N PHE A 252 -17.68 -12.92 17.74
CA PHE A 252 -18.62 -13.09 16.66
C PHE A 252 -20.05 -13.00 17.20
N THR A 253 -20.87 -12.18 16.55
CA THR A 253 -22.31 -12.04 16.82
C THR A 253 -23.06 -11.97 15.49
N ALA A 254 -24.36 -12.25 15.51
CA ALA A 254 -25.20 -12.07 14.32
C ALA A 254 -25.55 -10.58 14.12
N GLY A 255 -25.58 -10.13 12.87
CA GLY A 255 -26.06 -8.81 12.47
C GLY A 255 -25.29 -8.20 11.30
N GLY A 256 -25.99 -7.82 10.23
CA GLY A 256 -25.46 -7.03 9.13
C GLY A 256 -25.63 -5.52 9.34
N ARG A 257 -25.12 -4.70 8.40
CA ARG A 257 -25.39 -3.25 8.44
C ARG A 257 -26.85 -2.95 8.18
N THR A 258 -27.48 -3.81 7.40
CA THR A 258 -28.92 -3.91 7.22
C THR A 258 -29.29 -5.40 7.20
N GLY A 259 -30.25 -5.83 8.01
CA GLY A 259 -30.74 -7.21 7.95
C GLY A 259 -29.86 -8.24 8.66
N GLU A 260 -29.77 -9.42 8.06
CA GLU A 260 -28.96 -10.54 8.53
C GLU A 260 -27.48 -10.33 8.16
N GLY A 261 -26.57 -11.09 8.77
CA GLY A 261 -25.13 -10.95 8.53
C GLY A 261 -24.28 -11.39 9.71
N LEU A 262 -22.97 -11.20 9.58
CA LEU A 262 -21.98 -11.53 10.62
C LEU A 262 -21.32 -10.25 11.13
N ARG A 263 -21.32 -10.05 12.45
CA ARG A 263 -20.59 -9.00 13.13
C ARG A 263 -19.37 -9.57 13.85
N ILE A 264 -18.26 -8.87 13.71
CA ILE A 264 -16.94 -9.20 14.25
C ILE A 264 -16.41 -7.99 15.04
N ASP A 265 -16.07 -8.22 16.30
CA ASP A 265 -15.27 -7.30 17.10
C ASP A 265 -13.92 -8.00 17.40
N ASN A 266 -12.79 -7.33 17.20
CA ASN A 266 -11.46 -7.92 17.38
C ASN A 266 -10.53 -6.97 18.15
N GLU A 267 -9.68 -7.53 18.99
CA GLU A 267 -8.54 -6.85 19.59
C GLU A 267 -7.30 -7.73 19.38
N THR A 268 -6.21 -7.14 18.90
CA THR A 268 -4.96 -7.86 18.62
C THR A 268 -3.77 -7.06 19.13
N VAL A 269 -2.84 -7.74 19.79
CA VAL A 269 -1.56 -7.19 20.23
C VAL A 269 -0.43 -7.93 19.51
N ILE A 270 0.44 -7.18 18.84
CA ILE A 270 1.65 -7.67 18.19
C ILE A 270 2.79 -7.47 19.21
N HIS A 271 3.26 -8.56 19.79
CA HIS A 271 4.37 -8.54 20.76
C HIS A 271 5.71 -8.41 20.06
N SER A 272 5.86 -9.08 18.91
CA SER A 272 6.98 -8.90 17.99
C SER A 272 6.59 -9.40 16.61
N ALA A 273 7.09 -8.75 15.56
CA ALA A 273 7.05 -9.27 14.21
C ALA A 273 8.24 -8.76 13.40
N SER A 274 8.52 -9.44 12.29
CA SER A 274 9.49 -9.01 11.30
C SER A 274 8.96 -9.26 9.89
N PHE A 275 9.38 -8.43 8.96
CA PHE A 275 9.07 -8.57 7.55
C PHE A 275 10.31 -8.32 6.71
N ARG A 276 10.49 -9.10 5.66
CA ARG A 276 11.58 -8.97 4.71
C ARG A 276 11.06 -9.20 3.30
N TYR A 277 11.31 -8.22 2.44
CA TYR A 277 11.24 -8.37 0.99
C TYR A 277 12.65 -8.59 0.46
N ARG A 278 12.84 -9.53 -0.47
CA ARG A 278 14.10 -9.74 -1.18
C ARG A 278 13.90 -9.65 -2.67
N ASP A 279 14.90 -9.07 -3.31
CA ASP A 279 15.03 -8.90 -4.74
C ASP A 279 16.51 -8.98 -5.08
N ASP A 280 16.87 -9.79 -6.09
CA ASP A 280 18.26 -10.01 -6.54
C ASP A 280 19.28 -10.28 -5.41
N GLY A 281 18.83 -10.93 -4.33
CA GLY A 281 19.64 -11.25 -3.15
C GLY A 281 19.84 -10.09 -2.15
N GLN A 282 19.34 -8.89 -2.45
CA GLN A 282 19.29 -7.74 -1.55
C GLN A 282 17.95 -7.71 -0.80
N ALA A 283 17.85 -6.92 0.27
CA ALA A 283 16.66 -6.92 1.11
C ALA A 283 16.23 -5.54 1.61
N LEU A 284 14.91 -5.38 1.71
CA LEU A 284 14.26 -4.40 2.58
C LEU A 284 13.73 -5.16 3.80
N VAL A 285 14.11 -4.72 5.00
CA VAL A 285 13.73 -5.41 6.26
C VAL A 285 13.06 -4.44 7.21
N LEU A 286 11.89 -4.83 7.73
CA LEU A 286 11.21 -4.18 8.84
C LEU A 286 11.44 -5.04 10.10
N ARG A 287 12.10 -4.47 11.10
CA ARG A 287 12.43 -5.15 12.36
C ARG A 287 11.66 -4.61 13.54
N ASP A 288 11.57 -5.45 14.57
CA ASP A 288 11.03 -5.12 15.88
C ASP A 288 9.62 -4.50 15.77
N VAL A 289 8.81 -5.10 14.92
CA VAL A 289 7.45 -4.65 14.67
C VAL A 289 6.60 -4.97 15.90
N THR A 290 5.99 -3.95 16.49
CA THR A 290 5.11 -4.09 17.66
C THR A 290 3.88 -3.21 17.51
N GLY A 291 2.83 -3.48 18.26
CA GLY A 291 1.64 -2.63 18.20
C GLY A 291 0.40 -3.30 18.78
N ALA A 292 -0.72 -2.59 18.69
CA ALA A 292 -2.02 -3.13 18.99
C ALA A 292 -3.07 -2.42 18.14
N TYR A 293 -4.12 -3.13 17.76
CA TYR A 293 -5.28 -2.54 17.12
C TYR A 293 -6.56 -3.20 17.60
N ARG A 294 -7.65 -2.45 17.46
CA ARG A 294 -9.00 -2.89 17.79
C ARG A 294 -9.94 -2.56 16.65
N ILE A 295 -10.73 -3.55 16.27
CA ILE A 295 -11.82 -3.45 15.31
C ILE A 295 -13.11 -3.53 16.11
N ASN A 296 -13.94 -2.51 15.99
CA ASN A 296 -15.28 -2.50 16.57
C ASN A 296 -16.31 -2.52 15.44
N ASP A 297 -17.22 -3.48 15.51
CA ASP A 297 -18.40 -3.56 14.65
C ASP A 297 -18.03 -3.69 13.16
N LEU A 298 -17.12 -4.61 12.83
CA LEU A 298 -16.91 -5.05 11.45
C LEU A 298 -18.06 -5.99 11.06
N ARG A 299 -18.75 -5.69 9.97
CA ARG A 299 -19.91 -6.44 9.50
C ARG A 299 -19.66 -6.99 8.10
N LEU A 300 -20.02 -8.24 7.91
CA LEU A 300 -20.03 -8.94 6.63
C LEU A 300 -21.49 -9.25 6.26
N ASP A 301 -21.95 -8.70 5.13
CA ASP A 301 -23.31 -8.88 4.61
C ASP A 301 -23.34 -8.84 3.07
N VAL A 302 -24.40 -9.39 2.46
CA VAL A 302 -24.62 -9.27 1.01
C VAL A 302 -25.52 -8.07 0.73
N ALA A 303 -24.90 -6.91 0.50
CA ALA A 303 -25.59 -5.63 0.34
C ALA A 303 -25.28 -4.95 -1.01
N ALA A 304 -26.01 -3.89 -1.32
CA ALA A 304 -25.72 -3.05 -2.48
C ALA A 304 -24.79 -1.90 -2.10
N ASP A 305 -23.89 -1.52 -3.01
CA ASP A 305 -23.09 -0.31 -2.86
C ASP A 305 -23.91 0.98 -3.11
N TRP A 306 -23.26 2.14 -2.99
CA TRP A 306 -23.91 3.44 -3.23
C TRP A 306 -24.37 3.68 -4.69
N ARG A 307 -23.95 2.84 -5.64
CA ARG A 307 -24.45 2.82 -7.03
C ARG A 307 -25.53 1.75 -7.24
N ASN A 308 -26.01 1.13 -6.17
CA ASN A 308 -27.01 0.08 -6.18
C ASN A 308 -26.55 -1.20 -6.92
N ARG A 309 -25.25 -1.51 -6.88
CA ARG A 309 -24.66 -2.75 -7.41
C ARG A 309 -24.56 -3.78 -6.29
N SER A 310 -25.03 -5.01 -6.53
CA SER A 310 -24.90 -6.12 -5.57
C SER A 310 -23.43 -6.39 -5.27
N ALA A 311 -23.09 -6.56 -3.99
CA ALA A 311 -21.74 -6.78 -3.51
C ALA A 311 -21.74 -7.71 -2.29
N LEU A 312 -20.57 -8.27 -2.00
CA LEU A 312 -20.24 -8.68 -0.63
C LEU A 312 -19.68 -7.45 0.09
N ALA A 313 -20.41 -6.97 1.10
CA ALA A 313 -20.08 -5.75 1.80
C ALA A 313 -19.35 -6.05 3.11
N LEU A 314 -18.28 -5.31 3.33
CA LEU A 314 -17.46 -5.26 4.53
C LEU A 314 -17.61 -3.84 5.08
N SER A 315 -18.36 -3.65 6.15
CA SER A 315 -18.57 -2.32 6.74
C SER A 315 -18.04 -2.26 8.16
N LEU A 316 -17.41 -1.14 8.49
CA LEU A 316 -16.67 -0.96 9.74
C LEU A 316 -17.28 0.19 10.54
N GLY A 317 -17.65 -0.06 11.80
CA GLY A 317 -18.06 0.99 12.72
C GLY A 317 -16.89 1.87 13.16
N SER A 318 -15.85 1.27 13.74
CA SER A 318 -14.58 1.95 13.99
C SER A 318 -13.39 1.01 14.07
N MET A 319 -12.20 1.52 13.76
CA MET A 319 -10.94 0.83 13.99
C MET A 319 -9.90 1.81 14.51
N ASP A 320 -9.23 1.44 15.59
CA ASP A 320 -8.16 2.24 16.19
C ASP A 320 -6.94 1.38 16.46
N GLY A 321 -5.76 1.99 16.43
CA GLY A 321 -4.54 1.25 16.69
C GLY A 321 -3.28 2.10 16.74
N GLN A 322 -2.21 1.45 17.20
CA GLN A 322 -0.86 1.96 17.21
C GLN A 322 0.10 0.88 16.73
N PHE A 323 1.09 1.28 15.95
CA PHE A 323 2.06 0.40 15.31
C PHE A 323 3.45 1.04 15.32
N SER A 324 4.46 0.24 15.59
CA SER A 324 5.85 0.68 15.73
C SER A 324 6.76 -0.26 14.95
N ILE A 325 7.66 0.29 14.14
CA ILE A 325 8.77 -0.39 13.48
C ILE A 325 10.06 0.11 14.11
N GLY A 326 10.83 -0.77 14.74
CA GLY A 326 12.06 -0.39 15.45
C GLY A 326 13.25 -0.12 14.53
N ALA A 327 13.28 -0.69 13.32
CA ALA A 327 14.27 -0.37 12.29
C ALA A 327 13.77 -0.70 10.88
N ILE A 328 14.12 0.14 9.91
CA ILE A 328 13.88 -0.08 8.48
C ILE A 328 15.24 -0.20 7.79
N GLU A 329 15.68 -1.42 7.51
CA GLU A 329 16.96 -1.69 6.86
C GLU A 329 16.80 -1.77 5.34
N LEU A 330 17.74 -1.16 4.61
CA LEU A 330 17.78 -1.16 3.15
C LEU A 330 19.18 -1.54 2.63
N GLY A 331 19.22 -2.41 1.62
CA GLY A 331 20.43 -2.79 0.90
C GLY A 331 21.32 -3.78 1.66
N GLY A 332 22.58 -3.90 1.22
CA GLY A 332 23.49 -4.98 1.66
C GLY A 332 24.15 -4.77 3.02
N ASN A 333 24.13 -3.54 3.55
CA ASN A 333 24.93 -3.14 4.72
C ASN A 333 24.20 -3.25 6.06
N GLY A 334 22.91 -3.62 6.07
CA GLY A 334 22.10 -3.76 7.28
C GLY A 334 21.90 -2.45 8.06
N LYS A 335 22.10 -1.28 7.42
CA LYS A 335 21.88 0.03 8.03
C LYS A 335 20.40 0.39 8.01
N SER A 336 19.93 0.98 9.11
CA SER A 336 18.58 1.50 9.24
C SER A 336 18.49 2.92 8.67
N ILE A 337 17.37 3.27 8.03
CA ILE A 337 17.05 4.67 7.74
C ILE A 337 16.44 5.40 8.93
N ALA A 338 15.64 4.69 9.75
CA ALA A 338 14.91 5.23 10.90
C ALA A 338 14.04 4.16 11.58
N GLN A 339 13.42 4.59 12.69
CA GLN A 339 12.25 3.99 13.31
C GLN A 339 10.98 4.75 12.89
N VAL A 340 9.85 4.05 12.79
CA VAL A 340 8.56 4.63 12.43
C VAL A 340 7.51 4.23 13.46
N ASN A 341 6.67 5.18 13.88
CA ASN A 341 5.49 4.88 14.69
C ASN A 341 4.25 5.53 14.07
N VAL A 342 3.14 4.82 14.09
CA VAL A 342 1.85 5.25 13.55
C VAL A 342 0.76 5.03 14.59
N SER A 343 -0.11 6.00 14.78
CA SER A 343 -1.40 5.82 15.45
C SER A 343 -2.51 6.27 14.51
N PHE A 344 -3.68 5.62 14.58
CA PHE A 344 -4.79 5.92 13.69
C PHE A 344 -6.15 5.64 14.33
N LEU A 345 -7.17 6.32 13.82
CA LEU A 345 -8.57 6.16 14.15
C LEU A 345 -9.42 6.32 12.88
N LEU A 346 -10.00 5.20 12.42
CA LEU A 346 -11.04 5.13 11.41
C LEU A 346 -12.39 5.13 12.11
N GLU A 347 -13.25 6.08 11.79
CA GLU A 347 -14.66 6.13 12.23
C GLU A 347 -15.46 7.08 11.33
N ASP A 348 -16.78 6.98 11.41
CA ASP A 348 -17.68 7.84 10.64
C ASP A 348 -17.47 9.33 10.98
N GLN A 349 -17.28 10.16 9.95
CA GLN A 349 -17.09 11.60 10.12
C GLN A 349 -17.67 12.41 8.96
N VAL A 350 -18.11 13.63 9.26
CA VAL A 350 -18.53 14.60 8.25
C VAL A 350 -17.32 15.41 7.77
N PHE A 351 -17.01 15.31 6.48
CA PHE A 351 -16.03 16.15 5.79
C PHE A 351 -16.70 16.95 4.69
N ASN A 352 -16.45 18.27 4.66
CA ASN A 352 -17.01 19.18 3.65
C ASN A 352 -18.55 19.08 3.50
N GLY A 353 -19.26 18.81 4.60
CA GLY A 353 -20.72 18.68 4.62
C GLY A 353 -21.27 17.33 4.15
N ARG A 354 -20.41 16.37 3.81
CA ARG A 354 -20.78 14.98 3.46
C ARG A 354 -20.36 14.04 4.58
N ASN A 355 -21.24 13.08 4.92
CA ASN A 355 -20.90 12.00 5.84
C ASN A 355 -20.10 10.94 5.09
N TYR A 356 -18.98 10.53 5.66
CA TYR A 356 -18.17 9.41 5.17
C TYR A 356 -18.18 8.29 6.19
N THR A 357 -18.31 7.07 5.70
CA THR A 357 -18.20 5.85 6.52
C THR A 357 -16.98 5.01 6.11
N ASN A 358 -16.79 3.86 6.73
CA ASN A 358 -15.73 2.92 6.35
C ASN A 358 -16.37 1.64 5.81
N ALA A 359 -16.27 1.42 4.49
CA ALA A 359 -16.85 0.26 3.84
C ALA A 359 -16.11 -0.14 2.57
N VAL A 360 -16.04 -1.44 2.31
CA VAL A 360 -15.56 -2.05 1.07
C VAL A 360 -16.64 -2.99 0.53
N TYR A 361 -16.98 -2.82 -0.74
CA TYR A 361 -17.98 -3.59 -1.46
C TYR A 361 -17.28 -4.41 -2.55
N LEU A 362 -17.18 -5.72 -2.35
CA LEU A 362 -16.53 -6.64 -3.29
C LEU A 362 -17.51 -7.07 -4.38
N GLN A 363 -17.10 -6.92 -5.65
CA GLN A 363 -17.90 -7.17 -6.84
C GLN A 363 -17.08 -7.88 -7.91
N GLY A 364 -17.74 -8.62 -8.79
CA GLY A 364 -17.12 -9.11 -10.03
C GLY A 364 -16.97 -8.01 -11.08
N CYS A 365 -16.18 -8.31 -12.12
CA CYS A 365 -15.69 -7.39 -13.16
C CYS A 365 -14.47 -6.58 -12.72
N GLY A 366 -13.46 -6.51 -13.58
CA GLY A 366 -12.41 -5.50 -13.48
C GLY A 366 -12.58 -4.44 -14.58
N HIS A 367 -11.48 -4.07 -15.24
CA HIS A 367 -11.52 -3.13 -16.37
C HIS A 367 -12.43 -3.64 -17.50
N PRO A 368 -13.35 -2.82 -18.04
CA PRO A 368 -14.35 -3.26 -19.04
C PRO A 368 -13.77 -3.93 -20.29
N ASP A 369 -12.63 -3.45 -20.79
CA ASP A 369 -11.97 -4.02 -21.97
C ASP A 369 -11.13 -5.28 -21.68
N ALA A 370 -10.85 -5.62 -20.42
CA ALA A 370 -9.97 -6.74 -20.07
C ALA A 370 -10.66 -8.11 -20.14
N SER A 371 -12.00 -8.15 -20.33
CA SER A 371 -12.92 -9.31 -20.25
C SER A 371 -13.71 -9.39 -18.92
N PRO A 372 -14.75 -10.25 -18.81
CA PRO A 372 -15.69 -10.25 -17.68
C PRO A 372 -15.14 -10.67 -16.31
N GLN A 373 -13.94 -11.24 -16.22
CA GLN A 373 -13.32 -11.60 -14.94
C GLN A 373 -12.43 -10.47 -14.40
N GLY A 374 -12.53 -10.22 -13.11
CA GLY A 374 -11.73 -9.25 -12.36
C GLY A 374 -12.45 -8.84 -11.08
N LEU A 375 -11.72 -8.28 -10.13
CA LEU A 375 -12.27 -7.85 -8.87
C LEU A 375 -12.55 -6.35 -8.92
N ARG A 376 -13.73 -5.91 -8.51
CA ARG A 376 -14.02 -4.51 -8.24
C ARG A 376 -14.29 -4.31 -6.75
N LEU A 377 -13.71 -3.26 -6.20
CA LEU A 377 -13.84 -2.81 -4.83
C LEU A 377 -14.50 -1.44 -4.86
N GLY A 378 -15.77 -1.34 -4.48
CA GLY A 378 -16.33 -0.05 -4.09
C GLY A 378 -15.82 0.29 -2.70
N ALA A 379 -14.96 1.30 -2.55
CA ALA A 379 -14.46 1.73 -1.26
C ALA A 379 -15.03 3.10 -0.84
N GLU A 380 -15.38 3.21 0.44
CA GLU A 380 -15.62 4.46 1.16
C GLU A 380 -14.77 4.43 2.44
N TRP A 381 -14.08 5.52 2.75
CA TRP A 381 -13.25 5.59 3.96
C TRP A 381 -13.34 6.95 4.65
N SER A 382 -13.13 6.91 5.96
CA SER A 382 -13.10 8.05 6.86
C SER A 382 -12.04 7.81 7.95
N LEU A 383 -10.87 8.39 7.73
CA LEU A 383 -9.78 8.50 8.70
C LEU A 383 -9.95 9.81 9.47
N ARG A 384 -10.40 9.69 10.72
CA ARG A 384 -10.67 10.82 11.59
C ARG A 384 -9.42 11.47 12.15
N LEU A 385 -8.42 10.65 12.47
CA LEU A 385 -7.18 11.09 13.07
C LEU A 385 -6.08 10.05 12.85
N ALA A 386 -4.89 10.50 12.46
CA ALA A 386 -3.68 9.72 12.55
C ALA A 386 -2.48 10.61 12.87
N ASP A 387 -1.54 10.07 13.65
CA ASP A 387 -0.22 10.66 13.85
C ASP A 387 0.83 9.67 13.31
N PHE A 388 1.81 10.19 12.58
CA PHE A 388 2.96 9.44 12.09
C PHE A 388 4.22 10.07 12.68
N SER A 389 5.18 9.26 13.14
CA SER A 389 6.45 9.78 13.60
C SER A 389 7.63 9.03 13.03
N TYR A 390 8.67 9.81 12.72
CA TYR A 390 9.95 9.36 12.18
C TYR A 390 11.02 9.68 13.22
N THR A 391 11.76 8.66 13.65
CA THR A 391 12.84 8.79 14.63
C THR A 391 14.13 8.26 14.02
N GLU A 392 15.17 9.08 13.99
CA GLU A 392 16.51 8.66 13.59
C GLU A 392 17.53 9.23 14.57
N ASP A 393 18.56 8.46 14.91
CA ASP A 393 19.59 8.80 15.90
C ASP A 393 19.00 9.28 17.25
N GLY A 394 17.82 8.75 17.62
CA GLY A 394 17.06 9.10 18.81
C GLY A 394 16.27 10.42 18.74
N ASN A 395 16.35 11.15 17.63
CA ASN A 395 15.66 12.41 17.39
C ASN A 395 14.37 12.18 16.60
N ARG A 396 13.25 12.74 17.08
CA ARG A 396 11.90 12.42 16.57
C ARG A 396 11.21 13.63 15.94
N VAL A 397 10.53 13.39 14.82
CA VAL A 397 9.53 14.31 14.23
C VAL A 397 8.19 13.61 14.16
N ILE A 398 7.11 14.32 14.44
CA ILE A 398 5.73 13.81 14.44
C ILE A 398 4.90 14.65 13.48
N PHE A 399 4.32 13.99 12.49
CA PHE A 399 3.32 14.50 11.57
C PHE A 399 1.96 14.27 12.23
N SER A 400 1.30 15.36 12.62
CA SER A 400 0.18 15.28 13.55
C SER A 400 -1.14 15.67 12.93
N GLY A 401 -2.18 14.91 13.27
CA GLY A 401 -3.55 15.17 12.89
C GLY A 401 -3.83 14.94 11.41
N LEU A 402 -3.32 13.87 10.82
CA LEU A 402 -3.72 13.47 9.48
C LEU A 402 -5.19 13.05 9.48
N GLN A 403 -5.96 13.62 8.57
CA GLN A 403 -7.32 13.21 8.24
C GLN A 403 -7.38 12.86 6.76
N SER A 404 -8.17 11.85 6.42
CA SER A 404 -8.38 11.42 5.03
C SER A 404 -9.79 10.89 4.85
N TRP A 405 -10.39 11.17 3.70
CA TRP A 405 -11.72 10.70 3.35
C TRP A 405 -11.83 10.48 1.86
N GLY A 406 -12.76 9.62 1.46
CA GLY A 406 -13.06 9.47 0.04
C GLY A 406 -14.02 8.34 -0.25
N GLN A 407 -14.42 8.29 -1.52
CA GLN A 407 -15.29 7.26 -2.05
C GLN A 407 -15.01 7.06 -3.55
N GLY A 408 -14.97 5.82 -4.01
CA GLY A 408 -14.77 5.49 -5.42
C GLY A 408 -14.62 3.99 -5.67
N ALA A 409 -14.26 3.60 -6.89
CA ALA A 409 -14.03 2.19 -7.21
C ALA A 409 -12.56 1.92 -7.56
N VAL A 410 -12.07 0.77 -7.08
CA VAL A 410 -10.78 0.21 -7.47
C VAL A 410 -11.03 -1.12 -8.18
N THR A 411 -10.40 -1.35 -9.33
CA THR A 411 -10.51 -2.62 -10.06
C THR A 411 -9.18 -3.36 -10.07
N VAL A 412 -9.19 -4.69 -9.98
CA VAL A 412 -8.01 -5.53 -10.00
C VAL A 412 -8.16 -6.63 -11.05
N ASN A 413 -7.21 -6.69 -11.99
CA ASN A 413 -7.12 -7.71 -13.04
C ASN A 413 -5.69 -8.23 -13.14
N VAL A 414 -5.52 -9.50 -13.49
CA VAL A 414 -4.26 -9.99 -14.04
C VAL A 414 -4.33 -9.87 -15.56
N THR A 415 -3.53 -8.97 -16.13
CA THR A 415 -3.54 -8.62 -17.55
C THR A 415 -2.28 -9.10 -18.24
N ARG A 416 -2.33 -9.13 -19.56
CA ARG A 416 -1.18 -9.37 -20.44
C ARG A 416 -0.96 -8.15 -21.34
N ASP A 417 0.24 -7.97 -21.86
CA ASP A 417 0.54 -6.92 -22.83
C ASP A 417 -0.28 -7.11 -24.10
N ASP A 418 -1.19 -6.16 -24.38
CA ASP A 418 -2.06 -6.19 -25.55
C ASP A 418 -2.72 -4.82 -25.76
N VAL A 419 -3.35 -4.60 -26.90
CA VAL A 419 -4.23 -3.44 -27.14
C VAL A 419 -5.62 -3.96 -27.50
N ILE A 420 -6.58 -3.77 -26.59
CA ILE A 420 -7.95 -4.27 -26.73
C ILE A 420 -8.89 -3.07 -26.76
N ASN A 421 -9.70 -2.94 -27.82
CA ASN A 421 -10.64 -1.82 -28.03
C ASN A 421 -10.00 -0.41 -27.92
N GLY A 422 -8.69 -0.29 -28.14
CA GLY A 422 -7.95 0.97 -28.01
C GLY A 422 -7.34 1.21 -26.62
N THR A 423 -7.64 0.36 -25.63
CA THR A 423 -7.00 0.37 -24.31
C THR A 423 -5.71 -0.43 -24.35
N LYS A 424 -4.60 0.18 -23.93
CA LYS A 424 -3.31 -0.49 -23.76
C LYS A 424 -3.27 -1.21 -22.41
N PHE A 425 -2.96 -2.50 -22.45
CA PHE A 425 -2.67 -3.32 -21.28
C PHE A 425 -1.18 -3.67 -21.26
N PHE A 426 -0.69 -3.95 -20.06
CA PHE A 426 0.67 -4.39 -19.79
C PHE A 426 0.62 -5.74 -19.07
N ASP A 427 1.70 -6.50 -19.16
CA ASP A 427 1.86 -7.73 -18.39
C ASP A 427 1.88 -7.42 -16.88
N GLY A 428 1.01 -8.08 -16.10
CA GLY A 428 1.06 -8.01 -14.64
C GLY A 428 -0.29 -7.86 -13.93
N LEU A 429 -0.24 -7.44 -12.67
CA LEU A 429 -1.40 -7.08 -11.86
C LEU A 429 -1.80 -5.62 -12.14
N ARG A 430 -2.90 -5.42 -12.85
CA ARG A 430 -3.48 -4.10 -13.12
C ARG A 430 -4.44 -3.70 -12.01
N ILE A 431 -4.19 -2.52 -11.45
CA ILE A 431 -5.02 -1.82 -10.47
C ILE A 431 -5.59 -0.58 -11.17
N GLY A 432 -6.91 -0.51 -11.34
CA GLY A 432 -7.61 0.64 -11.92
C GLY A 432 -8.28 1.49 -10.86
N PHE A 433 -8.37 2.79 -11.11
CA PHE A 433 -9.05 3.79 -10.28
C PHE A 433 -10.19 4.39 -11.09
N GLU A 434 -11.41 4.35 -10.57
CA GLU A 434 -12.61 4.81 -11.27
C GLU A 434 -13.42 5.73 -10.35
N ASP A 435 -13.60 6.98 -10.77
CA ASP A 435 -14.41 8.01 -10.12
C ASP A 435 -14.08 8.18 -8.61
N ILE A 436 -12.80 8.14 -8.25
CA ILE A 436 -12.38 8.32 -6.87
C ILE A 436 -12.46 9.80 -6.52
N SER A 437 -13.38 10.19 -5.64
CA SER A 437 -13.44 11.53 -5.06
C SER A 437 -12.93 11.47 -3.63
N ALA A 438 -11.82 12.14 -3.35
CA ALA A 438 -11.10 12.02 -2.08
C ALA A 438 -10.49 13.35 -1.62
N GLY A 439 -10.12 13.38 -0.35
CA GLY A 439 -9.28 14.44 0.17
C GLY A 439 -8.57 14.05 1.45
N TYR A 440 -7.51 14.79 1.77
CA TYR A 440 -6.79 14.66 3.03
C TYR A 440 -6.31 16.03 3.52
N ARG A 441 -6.01 16.12 4.82
CA ARG A 441 -5.33 17.28 5.42
C ARG A 441 -4.55 16.88 6.67
N ILE A 442 -3.51 17.63 6.99
CA ILE A 442 -2.69 17.46 8.20
C ILE A 442 -2.75 18.72 9.06
N ASN A 443 -2.64 18.58 10.38
CA ASN A 443 -2.68 19.72 11.29
C ASN A 443 -1.33 20.43 11.39
N GLY A 444 -0.22 19.67 11.36
CA GLY A 444 1.13 20.22 11.27
C GLY A 444 2.20 19.24 11.75
N LEU A 445 3.39 19.78 12.06
CA LEU A 445 4.53 19.01 12.57
C LEU A 445 4.78 19.32 14.04
N ARG A 446 5.23 18.32 14.81
CA ARG A 446 5.83 18.46 16.14
C ARG A 446 7.23 17.87 16.11
N VAL A 447 8.13 18.40 16.92
CA VAL A 447 9.51 17.92 16.96
C VAL A 447 9.89 17.59 18.41
N GLY A 448 10.50 16.42 18.59
CA GLY A 448 10.82 15.83 19.87
C GLY A 448 9.64 15.09 20.49
N ARG A 449 9.01 15.71 21.50
CA ARG A 449 7.96 15.08 22.32
C ARG A 449 6.57 15.26 21.71
N GLU A 450 5.64 14.38 22.07
CA GLU A 450 4.24 14.39 21.61
C GLU A 450 3.46 15.63 22.07
N ASP A 451 3.81 16.18 23.24
CA ASP A 451 3.23 17.39 23.80
C ASP A 451 3.86 18.68 23.27
N ALA A 452 4.85 18.60 22.38
CA ALA A 452 5.48 19.77 21.80
C ALA A 452 4.47 20.62 20.99
N PRO A 453 4.54 21.97 21.04
CA PRO A 453 3.65 22.82 20.26
C PRO A 453 3.72 22.48 18.78
N LEU A 454 2.56 22.48 18.10
CA LEU A 454 2.51 22.39 16.65
C LEU A 454 3.32 23.52 16.04
N GLN A 455 4.18 23.15 15.11
CA GLN A 455 5.06 24.07 14.43
C GLN A 455 4.45 24.42 13.07
N GLY A 456 4.42 25.71 12.76
CA GLY A 456 4.32 26.13 11.36
C GLY A 456 5.57 25.66 10.62
N GLY A 457 5.40 24.99 9.49
CA GLY A 457 6.53 24.38 8.77
C GLY A 457 6.14 23.56 7.55
N THR A 458 4.95 23.83 6.98
CA THR A 458 4.47 23.14 5.77
C THR A 458 5.41 23.34 4.57
N GLU A 459 6.26 24.37 4.61
CA GLU A 459 7.28 24.66 3.59
C GLU A 459 8.30 23.53 3.43
N LEU A 460 8.65 22.83 4.52
CA LEU A 460 9.56 21.68 4.45
C LEU A 460 8.86 20.46 3.85
N MET A 461 7.55 20.32 4.07
CA MET A 461 6.75 19.25 3.45
C MET A 461 6.64 19.43 1.93
N LEU A 462 6.58 20.67 1.45
CA LEU A 462 6.62 20.96 0.00
C LEU A 462 7.91 20.49 -0.66
N ALA A 463 9.05 20.64 0.00
CA ALA A 463 10.33 20.15 -0.50
C ALA A 463 10.34 18.61 -0.65
N LEU A 464 9.52 17.93 0.16
CA LEU A 464 9.29 16.48 0.10
C LEU A 464 8.09 16.10 -0.81
N GLY A 465 7.48 17.07 -1.50
CA GLY A 465 6.35 16.84 -2.41
C GLY A 465 5.00 16.59 -1.72
N PHE A 466 4.89 16.86 -0.41
CA PHE A 466 3.65 16.66 0.34
C PHE A 466 2.91 17.98 0.58
N TYR A 467 1.67 18.04 0.12
CA TYR A 467 0.78 19.18 0.32
C TYR A 467 0.02 19.06 1.65
N PRO A 468 -0.06 20.11 2.48
CA PRO A 468 -0.78 20.08 3.76
C PRO A 468 -2.26 19.71 3.69
N ALA A 469 -2.89 19.95 2.55
CA ALA A 469 -4.25 19.52 2.27
C ALA A 469 -4.40 19.33 0.77
N TYR A 470 -5.14 18.32 0.35
CA TYR A 470 -5.45 18.09 -1.05
C TYR A 470 -6.83 17.45 -1.18
N GLU A 471 -7.68 18.01 -2.04
CA GLU A 471 -8.95 17.42 -2.48
C GLU A 471 -8.87 17.19 -3.98
N PHE A 472 -9.35 16.06 -4.48
CA PHE A 472 -9.22 15.68 -5.88
C PHE A 472 -10.23 14.63 -6.33
N GLU A 473 -10.47 14.59 -7.64
CA GLU A 473 -11.04 13.43 -8.34
C GLU A 473 -9.92 12.67 -9.07
N LEU A 474 -9.94 11.33 -9.04
CA LEU A 474 -8.90 10.47 -9.59
C LEU A 474 -9.50 9.36 -10.46
N ASP A 475 -8.96 9.23 -11.68
CA ASP A 475 -9.14 8.10 -12.57
C ASP A 475 -7.77 7.62 -13.08
N GLY A 476 -7.70 6.37 -13.52
CA GLY A 476 -6.51 5.86 -14.19
C GLY A 476 -6.22 4.41 -13.85
N HIS A 477 -4.95 4.01 -13.98
CA HIS A 477 -4.48 2.70 -13.57
C HIS A 477 -3.00 2.69 -13.25
N MET A 478 -2.60 1.65 -12.54
CA MET A 478 -1.22 1.22 -12.35
C MET A 478 -1.15 -0.28 -12.63
N THR A 479 -0.24 -0.73 -13.48
CA THR A 479 0.05 -2.15 -13.69
C THR A 479 1.41 -2.47 -13.09
N LEU A 480 1.43 -3.43 -12.17
CA LEU A 480 2.63 -4.00 -11.56
C LEU A 480 3.00 -5.26 -12.34
N GLY A 481 4.11 -5.22 -13.07
CA GLY A 481 4.70 -6.36 -13.77
C GLY A 481 5.85 -6.98 -12.97
N ALA A 482 6.09 -8.27 -13.17
CA ALA A 482 7.20 -8.98 -12.56
C ALA A 482 8.50 -8.70 -13.33
N GLY A 483 9.60 -8.50 -12.60
CA GLY A 483 10.93 -8.21 -13.13
C GLY A 483 11.33 -6.75 -12.95
N GLY A 484 12.61 -6.55 -12.65
CA GLY A 484 13.26 -5.28 -12.41
C GLY A 484 14.12 -4.80 -13.57
N THR A 485 15.06 -3.89 -13.28
CA THR A 485 16.07 -3.43 -14.26
C THR A 485 16.92 -4.60 -14.78
N SER A 486 17.15 -5.58 -13.91
CA SER A 486 17.67 -6.91 -14.20
C SER A 486 17.03 -7.88 -13.23
N GLY A 487 16.86 -9.15 -13.61
CA GLY A 487 16.47 -10.19 -12.65
C GLY A 487 15.04 -10.07 -12.13
N GLU A 488 14.89 -10.24 -10.82
CA GLU A 488 13.63 -10.07 -10.10
C GLU A 488 13.31 -8.57 -9.90
N GLY A 489 12.23 -8.23 -9.21
CA GLY A 489 11.84 -6.85 -8.94
C GLY A 489 10.48 -6.49 -9.52
N ILE A 490 10.15 -5.20 -9.51
CA ILE A 490 8.81 -4.73 -9.88
C ILE A 490 8.91 -3.74 -11.03
N THR A 491 8.23 -4.03 -12.14
CA THR A 491 8.00 -3.07 -13.22
C THR A 491 6.64 -2.40 -13.03
N ILE A 492 6.54 -1.12 -13.35
CA ILE A 492 5.37 -0.28 -13.16
C ILE A 492 5.09 0.49 -14.43
N ASN A 493 3.86 0.35 -14.92
CA ASN A 493 3.28 1.16 -15.98
C ASN A 493 2.02 1.84 -15.45
N SER A 494 1.86 3.14 -15.68
CA SER A 494 0.81 3.92 -15.03
C SER A 494 0.34 5.07 -15.91
N ASP A 495 -0.98 5.22 -15.98
CA ASP A 495 -1.65 6.39 -16.53
C ASP A 495 -2.60 6.91 -15.46
N VAL A 496 -2.40 8.14 -14.99
CA VAL A 496 -3.16 8.74 -13.90
C VAL A 496 -3.69 10.10 -14.32
N ARG A 497 -4.97 10.33 -14.06
CA ARG A 497 -5.63 11.61 -14.27
C ARG A 497 -6.28 12.10 -12.99
N ILE A 498 -5.85 13.26 -12.54
CA ILE A 498 -6.46 14.00 -11.45
C ILE A 498 -7.25 15.18 -12.02
N ARG A 499 -8.47 15.38 -11.54
CA ARG A 499 -9.37 16.46 -11.94
C ARG A 499 -9.88 17.22 -10.73
N ASP A 500 -10.33 18.44 -10.98
CA ASP A 500 -10.96 19.33 -9.98
C ASP A 500 -10.14 19.49 -8.69
N GLY A 501 -8.81 19.39 -8.81
CA GLY A 501 -7.90 19.35 -7.69
C GLY A 501 -7.80 20.69 -6.95
N ARG A 502 -7.67 20.61 -5.61
CA ARG A 502 -7.45 21.75 -4.72
C ARG A 502 -6.38 21.39 -3.69
N ALA A 503 -5.15 21.83 -3.92
CA ALA A 503 -4.01 21.56 -3.04
C ALA A 503 -3.58 22.82 -2.28
N ALA A 504 -3.42 22.72 -0.97
CA ALA A 504 -2.73 23.74 -0.19
C ALA A 504 -1.23 23.61 -0.45
N VAL A 505 -0.59 24.69 -0.89
CA VAL A 505 0.86 24.78 -0.93
C VAL A 505 1.37 25.15 0.47
N ILE A 506 0.75 26.16 1.07
CA ILE A 506 1.00 26.57 2.45
C ILE A 506 -0.37 26.72 3.11
N ALA A 507 -0.57 26.15 4.28
CA ALA A 507 -1.82 26.32 5.03
C ALA A 507 -1.55 26.36 6.53
N VAL A 508 -2.33 27.18 7.23
CA VAL A 508 -2.41 27.12 8.70
C VAL A 508 -3.05 25.81 9.16
N PRO A 509 -2.80 25.37 10.41
CA PRO A 509 -3.47 24.21 11.01
C PRO A 509 -4.98 24.27 10.84
N TYR A 510 -5.61 23.13 10.53
CA TYR A 510 -7.06 23.05 10.43
C TYR A 510 -7.73 23.00 11.80
N ASP A 511 -7.01 22.65 12.87
CA ASP A 511 -7.48 22.70 14.26
C ASP A 511 -6.43 23.39 15.15
N GLN A 512 -6.85 24.46 15.83
CA GLN A 512 -6.00 25.28 16.71
C GLN A 512 -6.24 25.00 18.20
N GLY A 513 -6.86 23.87 18.54
CA GLY A 513 -7.19 23.46 19.91
C GLY A 513 -8.56 23.94 20.40
N ASN A 514 -9.30 24.68 19.58
CA ASN A 514 -10.68 25.11 19.85
C ASN A 514 -11.68 24.52 18.83
N GLY A 515 -11.28 23.47 18.11
CA GLY A 515 -12.03 22.85 17.03
C GLY A 515 -11.59 23.31 15.65
N GLU A 516 -12.17 22.68 14.63
CA GLU A 516 -11.77 22.88 13.24
C GLU A 516 -12.09 24.29 12.72
N VAL A 517 -11.16 24.88 11.98
CA VAL A 517 -11.25 26.20 11.36
C VAL A 517 -10.94 26.10 9.86
N PRO A 518 -11.56 26.96 9.01
CA PRO A 518 -11.20 27.01 7.59
C PRO A 518 -9.73 27.36 7.38
N GLN A 519 -9.01 26.48 6.69
CA GLN A 519 -7.60 26.70 6.39
C GLN A 519 -7.41 27.87 5.41
N LYS A 520 -6.44 28.71 5.72
CA LYS A 520 -6.00 29.85 4.90
C LYS A 520 -4.53 29.71 4.54
N GLY A 521 -4.15 30.15 3.35
CA GLY A 521 -2.77 30.18 2.90
C GLY A 521 -2.64 30.31 1.39
N LEU A 522 -1.67 29.63 0.79
CA LEU A 522 -1.46 29.60 -0.65
C LEU A 522 -2.04 28.30 -1.21
N TRP A 523 -2.92 28.39 -2.20
CA TRP A 523 -3.65 27.26 -2.75
C TRP A 523 -3.46 27.16 -4.26
N ILE A 524 -3.38 25.93 -4.77
CA ILE A 524 -3.54 25.56 -6.16
C ILE A 524 -4.95 25.02 -6.31
N THR A 525 -5.71 25.52 -7.30
CA THR A 525 -7.13 25.21 -7.46
C THR A 525 -7.49 25.10 -8.93
N GLU A 526 -8.57 24.37 -9.23
CA GLU A 526 -8.92 24.00 -10.61
C GLU A 526 -7.74 23.27 -11.25
N LEU A 527 -7.17 22.31 -10.52
CA LEU A 527 -6.02 21.52 -10.95
C LEU A 527 -6.51 20.32 -11.76
N ASP A 528 -6.08 20.25 -13.01
CA ASP A 528 -6.09 19.06 -13.84
C ASP A 528 -4.65 18.56 -14.00
N TYR A 529 -4.41 17.29 -13.70
CA TYR A 529 -3.09 16.68 -13.82
C TYR A 529 -3.17 15.34 -14.52
N ASP A 530 -2.54 15.23 -15.68
CA ASP A 530 -2.39 13.99 -16.44
C ASP A 530 -0.94 13.53 -16.35
N ALA A 531 -0.71 12.27 -15.98
CA ALA A 531 0.62 11.70 -15.83
C ALA A 531 0.70 10.29 -16.39
N HIS A 532 1.81 10.04 -17.08
CA HIS A 532 2.10 8.79 -17.74
C HIS A 532 3.51 8.35 -17.34
N VAL A 533 3.64 7.09 -16.96
CA VAL A 533 4.90 6.45 -16.60
C VAL A 533 4.95 5.10 -17.29
N SER A 534 6.02 4.86 -18.03
CA SER A 534 6.26 3.61 -18.73
C SER A 534 7.61 3.02 -18.32
N ASP A 535 7.62 1.69 -18.16
CA ASP A 535 8.80 0.90 -17.84
C ASP A 535 9.56 1.43 -16.62
N MET A 536 8.83 1.76 -15.54
CA MET A 536 9.45 2.11 -14.27
C MET A 536 9.79 0.85 -13.48
N THR A 537 11.05 0.65 -13.12
CA THR A 537 11.49 -0.45 -12.28
C THR A 537 11.73 0.00 -10.85
N VAL A 538 11.47 -0.89 -9.89
CA VAL A 538 11.73 -0.70 -8.46
C VAL A 538 12.49 -1.93 -7.98
N ASP A 539 13.74 -1.71 -7.59
CA ASP A 539 14.69 -2.78 -7.28
C ASP A 539 15.38 -2.51 -5.93
N VAL A 540 15.70 -3.56 -5.18
CA VAL A 540 16.59 -3.44 -4.03
C VAL A 540 18.02 -3.71 -4.48
N THR A 541 18.89 -2.73 -4.29
CA THR A 541 20.31 -2.78 -4.68
C THR A 541 21.20 -2.85 -3.45
N GLU A 542 22.50 -3.09 -3.65
CA GLU A 542 23.49 -3.06 -2.56
C GLU A 542 23.51 -1.69 -1.83
N GLU A 543 23.27 -0.60 -2.57
CA GLU A 543 23.25 0.76 -2.01
C GLU A 543 21.94 1.11 -1.29
N GLY A 544 20.82 0.50 -1.67
CA GLY A 544 19.48 0.85 -1.17
C GLY A 544 18.38 0.58 -2.21
N LEU A 545 17.25 1.28 -2.09
CA LEU A 545 16.12 1.13 -3.02
C LEU A 545 16.35 1.98 -4.27
N ALA A 546 16.41 1.36 -5.43
CA ALA A 546 16.54 2.02 -6.72
C ALA A 546 15.18 2.08 -7.43
N ILE A 547 14.86 3.24 -7.98
CA ILE A 547 13.67 3.49 -8.80
C ILE A 547 14.16 4.10 -10.11
N ILE A 548 13.97 3.39 -11.21
CA ILE A 548 14.43 3.80 -12.53
C ILE A 548 13.21 3.94 -13.44
N LYS A 549 13.04 5.07 -14.12
CA LYS A 549 11.93 5.28 -15.05
C LYS A 549 12.46 5.26 -16.48
N GLY A 550 11.89 4.39 -17.32
CA GLY A 550 12.16 4.36 -18.75
C GLY A 550 11.72 5.66 -19.43
N GLU A 551 10.41 5.89 -19.51
CA GLU A 551 9.80 7.11 -20.08
C GLU A 551 8.71 7.65 -19.14
N ALA A 552 8.67 8.97 -18.94
CA ALA A 552 7.59 9.61 -18.19
C ALA A 552 7.25 10.98 -18.77
N TRP A 553 5.96 11.29 -18.87
CA TRP A 553 5.48 12.62 -19.22
C TRP A 553 4.25 12.99 -18.41
N SER A 554 4.09 14.29 -18.14
CA SER A 554 2.92 14.79 -17.43
C SER A 554 2.60 16.23 -17.80
N THR A 555 1.32 16.59 -17.64
CA THR A 555 0.83 17.96 -17.76
C THR A 555 0.05 18.32 -16.50
N MET A 556 0.50 19.35 -15.80
CA MET A 556 -0.18 19.95 -14.66
C MET A 556 -0.75 21.30 -15.07
N ASP A 557 -2.07 21.38 -15.22
CA ASP A 557 -2.80 22.60 -15.53
C ASP A 557 -3.50 23.13 -14.27
N ILE A 558 -2.97 24.22 -13.74
CA ILE A 558 -3.48 24.90 -12.56
C ILE A 558 -4.31 26.09 -13.03
N GLY A 559 -5.64 25.99 -12.92
CA GLY A 559 -6.52 27.09 -13.28
C GLY A 559 -6.27 28.35 -12.45
N ASN A 560 -6.03 28.23 -11.14
CA ASN A 560 -5.77 29.39 -10.28
C ASN A 560 -4.82 29.07 -9.11
N VAL A 561 -3.74 29.86 -8.97
CA VAL A 561 -2.94 29.92 -7.74
C VAL A 561 -3.50 31.05 -6.86
N ARG A 562 -4.05 30.75 -5.68
CA ARG A 562 -4.82 31.67 -4.83
C ARG A 562 -4.14 31.96 -3.49
N ILE A 563 -4.26 33.20 -3.02
CA ILE A 563 -3.90 33.58 -1.64
C ILE A 563 -5.18 33.73 -0.78
N GLY A 564 -5.12 33.21 0.44
CA GLY A 564 -6.18 33.26 1.43
C GLY A 564 -6.97 31.96 1.41
N ASN A 565 -8.17 31.97 0.84
CA ASN A 565 -9.07 30.82 0.81
C ASN A 565 -9.05 30.12 -0.56
N LYS A 566 -9.23 28.79 -0.57
CA LYS A 566 -9.24 27.98 -1.80
C LYS A 566 -10.38 28.32 -2.78
N GLU A 567 -11.49 28.90 -2.34
CA GLU A 567 -12.66 29.18 -3.19
C GLU A 567 -12.74 30.65 -3.59
N SER A 568 -12.52 31.55 -2.62
CA SER A 568 -12.73 33.00 -2.79
C SER A 568 -11.45 33.83 -2.79
N GLY A 569 -10.28 33.19 -2.66
CA GLY A 569 -8.98 33.87 -2.65
C GLY A 569 -8.65 34.55 -3.98
N GLN A 570 -7.93 35.67 -3.90
CA GLN A 570 -7.37 36.37 -5.06
C GLN A 570 -6.36 35.47 -5.77
N SER A 571 -6.32 35.50 -7.10
CA SER A 571 -5.46 34.61 -7.89
C SER A 571 -4.31 35.34 -8.60
N PHE A 572 -3.16 34.67 -8.66
CA PHE A 572 -2.03 35.01 -9.52
C PHE A 572 -2.22 34.60 -10.99
N GLY A 573 -3.34 33.95 -11.32
CA GLY A 573 -3.62 33.42 -12.66
C GLY A 573 -3.34 31.92 -12.78
N ARG A 574 -3.32 31.46 -14.04
CA ARG A 574 -3.19 30.06 -14.43
C ARG A 574 -1.73 29.70 -14.65
N PHE A 575 -1.33 28.50 -14.25
CA PHE A 575 0.00 27.95 -14.49
C PHE A 575 -0.13 26.60 -15.18
N VAL A 576 0.64 26.35 -16.24
CA VAL A 576 0.75 25.03 -16.85
C VAL A 576 2.19 24.58 -16.77
N VAL A 577 2.42 23.40 -16.20
CA VAL A 577 3.73 22.77 -16.12
C VAL A 577 3.66 21.47 -16.89
N GLN A 578 4.44 21.37 -17.96
CA GLN A 578 4.61 20.13 -18.73
C GLN A 578 5.99 19.57 -18.43
N LYS A 579 6.06 18.25 -18.26
CA LYS A 579 7.28 17.53 -17.96
C LYS A 579 7.43 16.36 -18.92
N TYR A 580 8.63 16.16 -19.46
CA TYR A 580 8.98 15.01 -20.28
C TYR A 580 10.40 14.56 -19.98
N GLU A 581 10.54 13.32 -19.54
CA GLU A 581 11.77 12.75 -19.02
C GLU A 581 11.98 11.32 -19.51
N THR A 582 13.25 10.96 -19.71
CA THR A 582 13.66 9.62 -20.15
C THR A 582 14.88 9.14 -19.37
N GLY A 583 14.86 7.93 -18.83
CA GLY A 583 16.02 7.37 -18.12
C GLY A 583 16.34 8.08 -16.79
N ILE A 584 15.31 8.39 -16.01
CA ILE A 584 15.44 8.94 -14.65
C ILE A 584 15.91 7.80 -13.73
N SER A 585 16.78 8.10 -12.78
CA SER A 585 17.09 7.18 -11.69
C SER A 585 17.02 7.89 -10.34
N MET A 586 16.45 7.23 -9.35
CA MET A 586 16.42 7.66 -7.96
C MET A 586 16.91 6.52 -7.08
N THR A 587 17.86 6.77 -6.20
CA THR A 587 18.33 5.80 -5.19
C THR A 587 18.06 6.36 -3.80
N VAL A 588 17.36 5.60 -2.97
CA VAL A 588 17.11 5.90 -1.57
C VAL A 588 17.97 4.97 -0.71
N ALA A 589 18.85 5.55 0.09
CA ALA A 589 19.85 4.83 0.86
C ALA A 589 19.94 5.36 2.30
N PRO A 590 20.33 4.50 3.27
CA PRO A 590 20.68 4.96 4.61
C PRO A 590 21.99 5.75 4.62
N GLY A 591 22.13 6.67 5.56
CA GLY A 591 23.41 7.35 5.85
C GLY A 591 23.32 8.84 6.16
N GLY A 592 22.14 9.43 6.04
CA GLY A 592 21.87 10.79 6.54
C GLY A 592 22.69 11.92 5.92
N ALA A 593 22.52 13.13 6.45
CA ALA A 593 23.24 14.35 6.07
C ALA A 593 24.69 14.37 6.57
N GLY A 594 25.07 13.49 7.51
CA GLY A 594 26.44 13.26 7.91
C GLY A 594 27.14 14.47 8.55
N ASN A 595 28.45 14.35 8.80
CA ASN A 595 29.19 15.38 9.52
C ASN A 595 29.48 16.61 8.64
N VAL A 596 29.26 17.82 9.17
CA VAL A 596 29.56 19.05 8.44
C VAL A 596 30.30 20.09 9.28
N CYS A 597 31.12 20.90 8.59
CA CYS A 597 31.62 22.15 9.12
C CYS A 597 30.67 23.32 8.84
N ALA A 598 29.79 23.64 9.79
CA ALA A 598 28.86 24.76 9.67
C ALA A 598 29.59 26.12 9.79
N GLY A 599 29.45 26.98 8.78
CA GLY A 599 30.03 28.33 8.78
C GLY A 599 31.55 28.38 8.59
N GLY A 600 32.19 27.27 8.20
CA GLY A 600 33.61 27.19 7.91
C GLY A 600 33.93 26.20 6.79
N MET A 601 35.19 25.74 6.72
CA MET A 601 35.69 24.74 5.79
C MET A 601 36.56 23.73 6.54
N GLY A 602 36.43 22.45 6.22
CA GLY A 602 37.22 21.39 6.82
C GLY A 602 36.48 20.05 6.83
N ASP A 603 37.24 18.96 6.81
CA ASP A 603 36.77 17.57 6.86
C ASP A 603 36.93 16.96 8.27
N SER A 604 37.36 17.77 9.23
CA SER A 604 37.62 17.35 10.60
C SER A 604 37.27 18.48 11.58
N PRO A 605 36.98 18.14 12.86
CA PRO A 605 36.66 19.16 13.87
C PRO A 605 37.73 20.25 14.01
N SER A 606 39.00 19.87 13.90
CA SER A 606 40.14 20.77 14.03
C SER A 606 40.27 21.74 12.86
N THR A 607 40.13 21.26 11.62
CA THR A 607 40.19 22.10 10.41
C THR A 607 39.00 23.04 10.33
N CYS A 608 37.81 22.53 10.71
CA CYS A 608 36.61 23.32 10.80
C CYS A 608 36.75 24.48 11.79
N ALA A 609 37.19 24.20 13.02
CA ALA A 609 37.40 25.23 14.03
C ALA A 609 38.46 26.26 13.59
N ALA A 610 39.54 25.80 12.93
CA ALA A 610 40.59 26.68 12.42
C ALA A 610 40.09 27.64 11.33
N SER A 611 39.07 27.25 10.58
CA SER A 611 38.42 28.09 9.55
C SER A 611 37.35 29.04 10.12
N GLY A 612 37.07 28.98 11.43
CA GLY A 612 36.00 29.74 12.07
C GLY A 612 34.62 29.07 12.02
N GLY A 613 34.54 27.82 11.57
CA GLY A 613 33.32 27.01 11.56
C GLY A 613 33.09 26.22 12.85
N VAL A 614 31.91 25.62 12.96
CA VAL A 614 31.50 24.70 14.02
C VAL A 614 31.29 23.32 13.43
N TRP A 615 31.92 22.31 14.01
CA TRP A 615 31.72 20.93 13.59
C TRP A 615 30.41 20.38 14.16
N GLU A 616 29.55 19.88 13.29
CA GLU A 616 28.30 19.22 13.64
C GLU A 616 28.41 17.72 13.31
N THR A 617 28.27 16.88 14.34
CA THR A 617 28.23 15.42 14.19
C THR A 617 26.77 15.01 14.12
N ARG A 618 26.25 14.71 12.93
CA ARG A 618 24.80 14.53 12.71
C ARG A 618 24.28 13.11 12.89
N GLY A 619 25.18 12.13 12.98
CA GLY A 619 24.83 10.73 13.25
C GLY A 619 25.19 9.79 12.09
N GLU A 620 24.72 8.55 12.17
CA GLU A 620 24.94 7.51 11.14
C GLU A 620 23.64 7.00 10.50
N GLU A 621 22.48 7.29 11.10
CA GLU A 621 21.16 7.03 10.53
C GLU A 621 20.74 8.19 9.61
N GLY A 622 19.49 8.19 9.15
CA GLY A 622 18.96 9.24 8.28
C GLY A 622 18.90 8.85 6.80
N LEU A 623 18.31 9.74 6.01
CA LEU A 623 17.89 9.46 4.64
C LEU A 623 18.82 10.15 3.63
N THR A 624 19.38 9.39 2.69
CA THR A 624 20.03 9.93 1.49
C THR A 624 19.23 9.56 0.24
N VAL A 625 18.93 10.56 -0.59
CA VAL A 625 18.26 10.41 -1.88
C VAL A 625 19.17 10.94 -2.98
N ARG A 626 19.57 10.07 -3.91
CA ARG A 626 20.32 10.45 -5.11
C ARG A 626 19.39 10.43 -6.29
N LEU A 627 19.23 11.58 -6.96
CA LEU A 627 18.30 11.75 -8.07
C LEU A 627 19.08 12.14 -9.33
N LYS A 628 18.77 11.47 -10.44
CA LYS A 628 19.18 11.85 -11.79
C LYS A 628 17.92 12.08 -12.62
N GLN A 629 17.67 13.32 -13.03
CA GLN A 629 16.58 13.70 -13.92
C GLN A 629 17.14 14.09 -15.28
N VAL A 630 16.60 13.53 -16.34
CA VAL A 630 16.99 13.84 -17.72
C VAL A 630 15.79 14.48 -18.39
N PHE A 631 15.84 15.80 -18.58
CA PHE A 631 14.80 16.51 -19.31
C PHE A 631 15.05 16.30 -20.80
N ALA A 632 14.18 15.52 -21.44
CA ALA A 632 14.31 15.19 -22.84
C ALA A 632 13.88 16.37 -23.74
N LYS A 633 14.48 16.46 -24.93
CA LYS A 633 14.02 17.39 -25.97
C LYS A 633 12.58 17.05 -26.37
N ALA A 634 11.80 18.07 -26.72
CA ALA A 634 10.41 17.89 -27.11
C ALA A 634 10.25 16.84 -28.24
N ALA A 635 9.35 15.88 -28.03
CA ALA A 635 8.94 14.87 -29.01
C ALA A 635 7.54 15.15 -29.60
N GLY A 636 6.87 16.21 -29.10
CA GLY A 636 5.54 16.65 -29.52
C GLY A 636 4.98 17.68 -28.53
N GLU A 637 3.75 18.14 -28.76
CA GLU A 637 3.10 19.12 -27.85
C GLU A 637 2.78 18.53 -26.47
N ASP A 638 2.49 17.22 -26.42
CA ASP A 638 2.16 16.50 -25.17
C ASP A 638 3.41 15.92 -24.47
N ARG A 639 4.54 15.88 -25.18
CA ARG A 639 5.83 15.36 -24.71
C ARG A 639 6.90 16.43 -24.84
N LYS A 640 6.84 17.40 -23.94
CA LYS A 640 7.82 18.49 -23.82
C LYS A 640 7.90 18.98 -22.39
N ASN A 641 8.97 19.70 -22.11
CA ASN A 641 9.15 20.40 -20.85
C ASN A 641 8.84 21.89 -21.07
N ALA A 642 7.76 22.38 -20.46
CA ALA A 642 7.33 23.76 -20.66
C ALA A 642 6.71 24.34 -19.38
N LEU A 643 6.87 25.64 -19.21
CA LEU A 643 6.22 26.41 -18.16
C LEU A 643 5.41 27.55 -18.78
N ILE A 644 4.12 27.59 -18.51
CA ILE A 644 3.22 28.65 -18.97
C ILE A 644 2.65 29.36 -17.75
N TRP A 645 2.71 30.68 -17.73
CA TRP A 645 1.99 31.51 -16.76
C TRP A 645 1.04 32.45 -17.50
N GLU A 646 -0.25 32.38 -17.18
CA GLU A 646 -1.32 33.13 -17.82
C GLU A 646 -2.06 34.05 -16.85
N THR A 647 -2.18 35.33 -17.20
CA THR A 647 -2.85 36.36 -16.40
C THR A 647 -3.85 37.17 -17.23
N ASN A 648 -4.72 37.95 -16.57
CA ASN A 648 -5.71 38.81 -17.23
C ASN A 648 -6.66 38.05 -18.19
N ARG A 649 -7.08 36.86 -17.79
CA ARG A 649 -8.05 36.05 -18.53
C ARG A 649 -9.41 36.75 -18.57
N GLN A 650 -10.11 36.62 -19.69
CA GLN A 650 -11.52 36.98 -19.81
C GLN A 650 -12.36 36.04 -18.94
N THR A 651 -13.53 36.49 -18.50
CA THR A 651 -14.50 35.64 -17.81
C THR A 651 -15.67 35.28 -18.71
N ASN A 652 -16.19 34.07 -18.56
CA ASN A 652 -17.40 33.63 -19.24
C ASN A 652 -18.67 34.25 -18.61
N GLY A 653 -19.84 33.92 -19.14
CA GLY A 653 -21.13 34.40 -18.61
C GLY A 653 -21.47 33.95 -17.18
N ALA A 654 -20.75 32.96 -16.65
CA ALA A 654 -20.85 32.49 -15.27
C ALA A 654 -19.79 33.12 -14.33
N GLY A 655 -18.89 33.97 -14.86
CA GLY A 655 -17.83 34.62 -14.10
C GLY A 655 -16.55 33.80 -13.97
N GLU A 656 -16.45 32.65 -14.64
CA GLU A 656 -15.28 31.77 -14.61
C GLU A 656 -14.23 32.23 -15.62
N ALA A 657 -12.95 32.16 -15.25
CA ALA A 657 -11.87 32.60 -16.11
C ALA A 657 -11.66 31.62 -17.30
N MET A 658 -11.53 32.17 -18.50
CA MET A 658 -11.38 31.42 -19.75
C MET A 658 -9.89 31.23 -20.11
N ASN A 659 -9.44 29.99 -20.17
CA ASN A 659 -8.06 29.62 -20.54
C ASN A 659 -7.71 30.09 -21.97
N GLY A 660 -6.47 30.53 -22.15
CA GLY A 660 -5.92 30.99 -23.44
C GLY A 660 -6.36 32.39 -23.89
N THR A 661 -7.19 33.10 -23.11
CA THR A 661 -7.65 34.46 -23.44
C THR A 661 -6.77 35.57 -22.85
N GLY A 662 -5.88 35.20 -21.93
CA GLY A 662 -5.02 36.11 -21.19
C GLY A 662 -3.65 36.34 -21.82
N MET A 663 -2.88 37.20 -21.16
CA MET A 663 -1.45 37.39 -21.41
C MET A 663 -0.67 36.17 -20.92
N ARG A 664 0.19 35.56 -21.74
CA ARG A 664 0.98 34.40 -21.36
C ARG A 664 2.48 34.66 -21.42
N LEU A 665 3.21 34.17 -20.42
CA LEU A 665 4.64 33.94 -20.48
C LEU A 665 4.85 32.44 -20.68
N VAL A 666 5.59 32.06 -21.72
CA VAL A 666 5.86 30.65 -22.07
C VAL A 666 7.36 30.44 -22.10
N LEU A 667 7.86 29.53 -21.28
CA LEU A 667 9.21 28.97 -21.39
C LEU A 667 9.03 27.58 -22.03
N ASP A 668 9.55 27.40 -23.24
CA ASP A 668 9.29 26.21 -24.05
C ASP A 668 10.56 25.39 -24.27
N ASP A 669 10.36 24.07 -24.39
CA ASP A 669 11.37 23.03 -24.63
C ASP A 669 12.60 23.15 -23.70
N ILE A 670 12.35 23.03 -22.39
CA ILE A 670 13.39 23.00 -21.35
C ILE A 670 14.05 21.62 -21.32
N HIS A 671 15.32 21.48 -21.72
CA HIS A 671 15.97 20.16 -21.79
C HIS A 671 17.41 20.19 -21.28
N THR A 672 17.92 19.05 -20.84
CA THR A 672 19.33 18.89 -20.45
C THR A 672 20.18 18.42 -21.62
N SER A 673 21.48 18.68 -21.55
CA SER A 673 22.47 18.06 -22.42
C SER A 673 23.81 17.93 -21.67
N ASP A 674 24.73 17.14 -22.24
CA ASP A 674 26.11 17.03 -21.79
C ASP A 674 27.02 18.10 -22.44
N GLY A 675 26.46 18.99 -23.27
CA GLY A 675 27.16 20.10 -23.92
C GLY A 675 27.89 19.73 -25.23
N GLY A 676 27.69 18.52 -25.75
CA GLY A 676 28.28 18.06 -27.01
C GLY A 676 27.83 16.65 -27.40
N ASP A 677 28.14 16.29 -28.64
CA ASP A 677 28.09 14.94 -29.19
C ASP A 677 29.47 14.30 -28.98
N PHE A 678 29.60 13.43 -27.97
CA PHE A 678 30.88 12.80 -27.61
C PHE A 678 31.04 11.40 -28.21
N ASP A 679 29.97 10.77 -28.71
CA ASP A 679 30.02 9.45 -29.35
C ASP A 679 30.04 9.51 -30.90
N GLY A 680 29.76 10.69 -31.48
CA GLY A 680 29.85 11.00 -32.89
C GLY A 680 28.62 10.59 -33.70
N ASP A 681 27.47 10.37 -33.08
CA ASP A 681 26.24 9.94 -33.75
C ASP A 681 25.43 11.11 -34.38
N GLY A 682 25.86 12.35 -34.15
CA GLY A 682 25.22 13.57 -34.62
C GLY A 682 24.15 14.15 -33.69
N VAL A 683 23.98 13.58 -32.49
CA VAL A 683 23.05 14.01 -31.44
C VAL A 683 23.85 14.44 -30.21
N GLU A 684 23.44 15.53 -29.55
CA GLU A 684 24.05 15.90 -28.27
C GLU A 684 23.75 14.83 -27.22
N ASP A 685 24.78 14.34 -26.54
CA ASP A 685 24.65 13.39 -25.44
C ASP A 685 23.83 14.00 -24.29
N ASN A 686 23.09 13.16 -23.56
CA ASN A 686 22.32 13.57 -22.38
C ASN A 686 22.37 12.51 -21.27
N SER A 687 23.58 12.00 -21.02
CA SER A 687 23.82 10.93 -20.04
C SER A 687 23.87 11.45 -18.60
N PHE A 688 24.19 12.73 -18.40
CA PHE A 688 24.42 13.31 -17.08
C PHE A 688 23.12 13.77 -16.42
N GLY A 689 22.29 14.52 -17.14
CA GLY A 689 21.04 15.13 -16.63
C GLY A 689 21.26 16.19 -15.55
N VAL A 690 20.21 16.48 -14.78
CA VAL A 690 20.29 17.14 -13.48
C VAL A 690 20.49 16.08 -12.41
N ARG A 691 21.60 16.16 -11.69
CA ARG A 691 21.89 15.29 -10.54
C ARG A 691 21.67 16.06 -9.25
N THR A 692 20.92 15.49 -8.34
CA THR A 692 20.69 16.04 -7.01
C THR A 692 20.94 14.97 -5.97
N ASP A 693 21.96 15.17 -5.15
CA ASP A 693 22.17 14.39 -3.93
C ASP A 693 21.52 15.19 -2.79
N LEU A 694 20.54 14.59 -2.12
CA LEU A 694 19.84 15.15 -0.97
C LEU A 694 20.05 14.23 0.22
N ALA A 695 20.40 14.79 1.36
CA ALA A 695 20.58 14.04 2.58
C ALA A 695 19.92 14.77 3.75
N VAL A 696 19.16 14.04 4.57
CA VAL A 696 18.26 14.61 5.58
C VAL A 696 18.39 13.86 6.90
N ASP A 697 18.67 14.63 7.95
CA ASP A 697 18.69 14.19 9.36
C ASP A 697 17.76 15.08 10.21
N VAL A 698 17.31 14.53 11.32
CA VAL A 698 16.71 15.22 12.46
C VAL A 698 17.81 15.46 13.49
N TYR A 699 18.33 16.68 13.54
CA TYR A 699 19.51 17.00 14.33
C TYR A 699 19.25 18.07 15.39
N GLN A 700 20.11 18.11 16.40
CA GLN A 700 20.14 19.15 17.43
C GLN A 700 20.79 20.44 16.90
N THR A 701 19.94 21.42 16.60
CA THR A 701 20.32 22.61 15.84
C THR A 701 20.75 23.77 16.73
N ARG A 702 21.83 24.46 16.35
CA ARG A 702 22.29 25.67 17.05
C ARG A 702 21.40 26.87 16.72
N VAL A 703 20.60 27.31 17.69
CA VAL A 703 19.79 28.54 17.57
C VAL A 703 20.34 29.63 18.46
N VAL A 704 20.66 30.79 17.89
CA VAL A 704 21.19 31.94 18.63
C VAL A 704 20.18 33.08 18.72
N LYS A 705 20.21 33.79 19.84
CA LYS A 705 19.40 34.99 20.04
C LYS A 705 19.85 36.12 19.11
N LYS A 706 18.91 36.75 18.42
CA LYS A 706 19.20 37.78 17.41
C LYS A 706 19.40 39.19 17.99
N ALA A 707 18.84 39.47 19.16
CA ALA A 707 18.92 40.77 19.83
C ALA A 707 18.90 40.61 21.36
N ASP A 708 19.41 41.61 22.08
CA ASP A 708 19.35 41.66 23.54
C ASP A 708 17.90 41.87 24.03
N GLY A 709 17.57 41.36 25.22
CA GLY A 709 16.28 41.57 25.87
C GLY A 709 15.31 40.37 25.78
N PRO A 710 14.02 40.55 26.08
CA PRO A 710 13.02 39.49 25.96
C PRO A 710 12.72 39.16 24.50
N ASP A 711 12.47 37.88 24.20
CA ASP A 711 11.88 37.47 22.93
C ASP A 711 10.33 37.54 22.96
N ALA A 712 9.66 37.04 21.91
CA ALA A 712 8.20 37.05 21.79
C ALA A 712 7.49 36.29 22.92
N MET A 713 8.18 35.34 23.56
CA MET A 713 7.69 34.56 24.70
C MET A 713 8.16 35.12 26.04
N GLY A 714 8.81 36.29 26.04
CA GLY A 714 9.30 36.96 27.24
C GLY A 714 10.61 36.41 27.81
N VAL A 715 11.29 35.48 27.12
CA VAL A 715 12.54 34.88 27.61
C VAL A 715 13.71 35.82 27.32
N VAL A 716 14.35 36.30 28.38
CA VAL A 716 15.46 37.28 28.30
C VAL A 716 16.79 36.58 27.98
N GLY A 717 17.60 37.20 27.13
CA GLY A 717 18.97 36.79 26.85
C GLY A 717 19.75 37.89 26.11
N TYR A 718 21.03 37.66 25.85
CA TYR A 718 21.89 38.54 25.06
C TYR A 718 22.01 38.05 23.62
N ARG A 719 22.28 38.98 22.70
CA ARG A 719 22.57 38.65 21.30
C ARG A 719 23.75 37.68 21.23
N GLY A 720 23.55 36.56 20.54
CA GLY A 720 24.55 35.50 20.40
C GLY A 720 24.44 34.38 21.44
N ASP A 721 23.65 34.54 22.50
CA ASP A 721 23.36 33.44 23.42
C ASP A 721 22.61 32.31 22.70
N GLU A 722 22.95 31.07 23.03
CA GLU A 722 22.33 29.89 22.44
C GLU A 722 21.04 29.54 23.17
N LYS A 723 19.99 29.19 22.42
CA LYS A 723 18.75 28.64 22.96
C LYS A 723 18.99 27.19 23.35
N ILE A 724 18.76 26.87 24.61
CA ILE A 724 18.88 25.52 25.17
C ILE A 724 17.52 25.14 25.76
N MET A 725 17.01 23.98 25.36
CA MET A 725 15.75 23.42 25.84
C MET A 725 15.88 23.02 27.30
N ASP A 726 14.95 23.48 28.12
CA ASP A 726 14.98 23.31 29.56
C ASP A 726 13.55 23.27 30.10
N GLY A 727 13.06 22.07 30.40
CA GLY A 727 11.70 21.85 30.89
C GLY A 727 11.42 22.44 32.28
N SER A 728 12.44 22.93 32.99
CA SER A 728 12.24 23.65 34.25
C SER A 728 11.78 25.11 34.06
N PHE A 729 11.88 25.64 32.83
CA PHE A 729 11.42 26.97 32.48
C PHE A 729 10.00 26.92 31.91
N ALA A 730 9.17 27.90 32.24
CA ALA A 730 7.78 27.97 31.78
C ALA A 730 7.66 28.02 30.24
N ALA A 731 8.64 28.64 29.56
CA ALA A 731 8.71 28.68 28.10
C ALA A 731 9.35 27.42 27.48
N GLY A 732 9.85 26.48 28.29
CA GLY A 732 10.52 25.26 27.86
C GLY A 732 11.98 25.45 27.40
N TYR A 733 12.54 26.65 27.51
CA TYR A 733 13.93 26.94 27.15
C TYR A 733 14.51 28.14 27.91
N ARG A 734 15.84 28.27 27.85
CA ARG A 734 16.60 29.45 28.30
C ARG A 734 17.69 29.81 27.29
N TYR A 735 18.19 31.04 27.36
CA TYR A 735 19.36 31.48 26.61
C TYR A 735 20.63 31.31 27.45
N VAL A 736 21.70 30.81 26.82
CA VAL A 736 22.96 30.46 27.49
C VAL A 736 24.13 31.06 26.73
N THR A 737 24.92 31.88 27.40
CA THR A 737 26.20 32.36 26.88
C THR A 737 27.24 31.23 27.00
N ASN A 738 27.78 30.76 25.87
CA ASN A 738 28.75 29.67 25.80
C ASN A 738 28.28 28.36 26.48
N PRO A 739 27.30 27.64 25.91
CA PRO A 739 26.80 26.40 26.49
C PRO A 739 27.89 25.33 26.62
N THR A 740 27.79 24.53 27.68
CA THR A 740 28.59 23.31 27.88
C THR A 740 28.20 22.21 26.90
N LEU A 741 29.04 21.17 26.74
CA LEU A 741 28.70 20.02 25.87
C LEU A 741 27.37 19.35 26.24
N GLN A 742 27.10 19.21 27.55
CA GLN A 742 25.83 18.65 28.03
C GLN A 742 24.63 19.58 27.77
N GLU A 743 24.82 20.89 27.79
CA GLU A 743 23.77 21.82 27.38
C GLU A 743 23.55 21.76 25.87
N THR A 744 24.59 21.54 25.06
CA THR A 744 24.43 21.41 23.61
C THR A 744 23.64 20.18 23.19
N GLU A 745 23.65 19.12 24.01
CA GLU A 745 22.77 17.95 23.86
C GLU A 745 21.27 18.28 24.03
N ASN A 746 20.95 19.46 24.54
CA ASN A 746 19.59 19.94 24.74
C ASN A 746 19.28 21.12 23.81
N ARG A 747 19.99 21.24 22.68
CA ARG A 747 19.64 22.21 21.64
C ARG A 747 18.26 21.88 21.04
N PRO A 748 17.55 22.89 20.50
CA PRO A 748 16.33 22.66 19.75
C PRO A 748 16.54 21.66 18.62
N LEU A 749 15.67 20.67 18.50
CA LEU A 749 15.66 19.75 17.38
C LEU A 749 15.15 20.46 16.12
N GLY A 750 15.71 20.08 14.98
CA GLY A 750 15.32 20.58 13.66
C GLY A 750 15.79 19.65 12.56
N PHE A 751 15.60 20.05 11.32
CA PHE A 751 16.08 19.30 10.16
C PHE A 751 17.44 19.82 9.75
N ALA A 752 18.36 18.89 9.49
CA ALA A 752 19.62 19.14 8.84
C ALA A 752 19.52 18.56 7.42
N VAL A 753 19.63 19.42 6.42
CA VAL A 753 19.52 19.05 5.01
C VAL A 753 20.80 19.43 4.31
N GLU A 754 21.48 18.45 3.72
CA GLU A 754 22.55 18.68 2.77
C GLU A 754 22.04 18.39 1.36
N ALA A 755 22.27 19.32 0.44
CA ALA A 755 21.89 19.16 -0.95
C ALA A 755 23.03 19.58 -1.87
N ARG A 756 23.29 18.78 -2.90
CA ARG A 756 24.17 19.14 -4.01
C ARG A 756 23.45 18.90 -5.33
N SER A 757 23.24 19.95 -6.11
CA SER A 757 22.63 19.86 -7.44
C SER A 757 23.64 20.25 -8.52
N GLN A 758 23.73 19.43 -9.55
CA GLN A 758 24.69 19.57 -10.64
C GLN A 758 24.04 19.33 -11.99
N LEU A 759 24.44 20.10 -13.00
CA LEU A 759 24.14 19.82 -14.41
C LEU A 759 25.27 20.34 -15.30
N LYS A 760 25.47 19.67 -16.44
CA LYS A 760 26.43 20.09 -17.47
C LYS A 760 25.87 21.23 -18.30
N GLU A 761 24.68 21.04 -18.85
CA GLU A 761 23.93 22.05 -19.60
C GLU A 761 22.42 21.91 -19.36
N LEU A 762 21.74 23.04 -19.17
CA LEU A 762 20.29 23.18 -19.22
C LEU A 762 19.96 24.21 -20.29
N SER A 763 19.11 23.83 -21.23
CA SER A 763 18.70 24.63 -22.38
C SER A 763 17.23 25.00 -22.29
N ILE A 764 16.89 26.21 -22.70
CA ILE A 764 15.51 26.67 -22.94
C ILE A 764 15.48 27.17 -24.38
N ASN A 765 14.65 26.58 -25.23
CA ASN A 765 14.61 26.93 -26.65
C ASN A 765 14.13 28.36 -26.88
N ASN A 766 13.01 28.74 -26.27
CA ASN A 766 12.43 30.07 -26.40
C ASN A 766 11.66 30.48 -25.14
N ILE A 767 11.68 31.79 -24.88
CA ILE A 767 10.85 32.46 -23.90
C ILE A 767 9.95 33.43 -24.66
N ASP A 768 8.67 33.11 -24.74
CA ASP A 768 7.68 33.88 -25.49
C ASP A 768 6.73 34.65 -24.57
N LEU A 769 6.40 35.88 -24.99
CA LEU A 769 5.29 36.65 -24.47
C LEU A 769 4.15 36.57 -25.48
N VAL A 770 3.03 35.94 -25.10
CA VAL A 770 1.87 35.79 -25.96
C VAL A 770 0.80 36.79 -25.56
N HIS A 771 0.46 37.66 -26.52
CA HIS A 771 -0.58 38.69 -26.34
C HIS A 771 -1.94 38.18 -26.85
N PRO A 772 -3.06 38.44 -26.13
CA PRO A 772 -4.41 38.10 -26.58
C PRO A 772 -4.75 38.65 -27.97
N VAL A 773 -4.23 39.86 -28.26
CA VAL A 773 -4.35 40.55 -29.54
C VAL A 773 -2.92 40.84 -30.02
N GLY A 774 -2.41 40.01 -30.92
CA GLY A 774 -1.05 40.15 -31.47
C GLY A 774 -0.27 38.84 -31.62
N GLY A 775 -0.67 37.78 -30.91
CA GLY A 775 -0.02 36.47 -30.99
C GLY A 775 1.30 36.38 -30.20
N PRO A 776 2.08 35.30 -30.40
CA PRO A 776 3.34 35.08 -29.70
C PRO A 776 4.44 36.03 -30.19
N GLN A 777 5.23 36.56 -29.24
CA GLN A 777 6.47 37.29 -29.51
C GLN A 777 7.60 36.70 -28.67
N THR A 778 8.66 36.23 -29.33
CA THR A 778 9.84 35.69 -28.64
C THR A 778 10.66 36.81 -28.01
N ALA A 779 10.75 36.79 -26.68
CA ALA A 779 11.54 37.72 -25.90
C ALA A 779 13.00 37.28 -25.81
N VAL A 780 13.23 35.96 -25.66
CA VAL A 780 14.58 35.37 -25.58
C VAL A 780 14.59 34.06 -26.37
N TYR A 781 15.65 33.84 -27.17
CA TYR A 781 15.83 32.61 -27.94
C TYR A 781 17.16 31.95 -27.55
N GLY A 782 17.14 30.64 -27.30
CA GLY A 782 18.31 29.80 -27.04
C GLY A 782 19.07 30.14 -25.76
N VAL A 783 18.43 30.02 -24.60
CA VAL A 783 19.13 30.15 -23.31
C VAL A 783 19.87 28.84 -23.02
N LYS A 784 21.17 28.91 -22.78
CA LYS A 784 21.98 27.79 -22.28
C LYS A 784 22.64 28.16 -20.96
N MET A 785 22.43 27.35 -19.93
CA MET A 785 23.08 27.45 -18.62
C MET A 785 24.02 26.27 -18.48
N GLN A 786 25.31 26.51 -18.24
CA GLN A 786 26.34 25.46 -18.24
C GLN A 786 27.14 25.42 -16.93
N ASN A 787 27.69 24.24 -16.62
CA ASN A 787 28.61 23.99 -15.49
C ASN A 787 28.03 24.45 -14.15
N PHE A 788 26.80 24.04 -13.86
CA PHE A 788 26.14 24.39 -12.62
C PHE A 788 26.49 23.34 -11.54
N ASP A 789 26.98 23.80 -10.40
CA ASP A 789 27.20 23.00 -9.19
C ASP A 789 26.87 23.90 -8.00
N ILE A 790 25.76 23.61 -7.33
CA ILE A 790 25.36 24.29 -6.11
C ILE A 790 25.34 23.29 -4.96
N LYS A 791 25.96 23.70 -3.86
CA LYS A 791 25.91 23.01 -2.58
C LYS A 791 25.14 23.88 -1.59
N ALA A 792 24.19 23.28 -0.89
CA ALA A 792 23.45 23.88 0.18
C ALA A 792 23.55 23.00 1.42
N ASN A 793 23.80 23.63 2.57
CA ASN A 793 23.61 23.00 3.87
C ASN A 793 22.63 23.87 4.64
N LEU A 794 21.44 23.34 4.88
CA LEU A 794 20.34 24.02 5.53
C LEU A 794 20.09 23.36 6.88
N THR A 795 20.03 24.18 7.92
CA THR A 795 19.55 23.76 9.23
C THR A 795 18.26 24.52 9.51
N ALA A 796 17.15 23.79 9.60
CA ALA A 796 15.82 24.35 9.81
C ALA A 796 15.28 23.93 11.18
N THR A 797 15.25 24.87 12.11
CA THR A 797 14.63 24.67 13.42
C THR A 797 13.21 25.22 13.40
N PRO A 798 12.20 24.43 13.77
CA PRO A 798 10.89 24.97 14.06
C PRO A 798 10.95 25.99 15.21
N ILE A 799 10.33 27.15 15.03
CA ILE A 799 10.28 28.20 16.05
C ILE A 799 8.80 28.41 16.42
N PRO A 800 8.44 28.33 17.72
CA PRO A 800 7.08 28.59 18.18
C PRO A 800 6.64 30.05 17.99
#